data_AF-A0A962ZLH1-F1
#
_entry.id   AF-A0A962ZLH1-F1
#
_cell.length_a   1.000
_cell.length_b   1.000
_cell.length_c   1.000
_cell.angle_alpha   90.00
_cell.angle_beta   90.00
_cell.angle_gamma   90.00
#
_symmetry.space_group_name_H-M   'P 1'
#
loop_
_entity.id
_entity.type
_entity.pdbx_description
1 polymer ?
#
loop_
_entity_poly.entity_id
_entity_poly.type
_entity_poly.pdbx_seq_one_letter_code
_entity_poly.pdbx_strand_id
1 'polypeptide(L)'
;MPTSTTQASPTDPVAHAAPPSAAADAASQRTARLQFACKTALALTLAYLVPLSQGWPQPQTAAMTVLIIAATGTASESLNKGVLRIIGTLAGAVIGLGLIALFPQERMLYLLAVSLVVTVLIYLYNAYQGDSTALMLTAVVTLMVFNGGDAEGAFLYGADRAFLTAFGVIAYTLVASLLWPPQTASNARRLAADALARGDDAFTLLSAGHTAGDDATRGRLRALLDAGGVFRQHYLKARGDAEEFARYRAEWQQIAACLDSLEDTLVPALQRDAAARDCAAYILNHAELLVDIQHRFSHALHTLDGGDYHALPAAPAVALAPGALAGTDPLTTAALAAHVELVERLQATLDDLQRALDSRMHDTRRGALTRRPAAQPAFIWCDAEYLKTAARAFLTFWLATGVWILFNPPGGFLFVTMCVVFVPLLSFTPITPRLLMLLLTLGFTFALPAYVFLLPQMTHWLELATFLFCYAFLGFMLFPGPVALFFVLGVFTLNIQNSMHYQMDALLLIMLMFYLACALLLVTTNIPFSSRPERVYRNLLRHFFRHSALLLQRDDGAGRWLRAQRWMSAGLGRSLLSRMALWAARVMPNPADPALPERLALLNRRCGMLFAQIHALRSRAAEFAANPLVREAERQTPGGGLADCCAALAKGDASDECVALTARLGHIEQRLNHFLATAGAADYHGRTLAQFYVYLALQASILQALQGVQDAQSAIDPGLLTQTRFHG
;
A
#
# COMPACT_ATOMS: atom_id res chain seq x y z
N MET A 1 40.81 -5.74 71.03
CA MET A 1 40.67 -4.32 70.60
C MET A 1 41.48 -4.13 69.32
N PRO A 2 40.99 -3.45 68.28
CA PRO A 2 39.59 -3.29 67.86
C PRO A 2 39.37 -3.54 66.33
N THR A 3 38.08 -3.73 65.94
CA THR A 3 37.36 -3.18 64.74
C THR A 3 37.87 -3.48 63.32
N SER A 4 37.05 -3.72 62.28
CA SER A 4 35.60 -3.59 62.08
C SER A 4 35.21 -4.17 60.71
N THR A 5 34.01 -4.75 60.66
CA THR A 5 33.17 -5.04 59.49
C THR A 5 32.92 -3.84 58.58
N THR A 6 32.89 -4.05 57.25
CA THR A 6 32.06 -3.27 56.33
C THR A 6 31.50 -4.16 55.21
N GLN A 7 30.18 -4.17 55.10
CA GLN A 7 29.32 -4.81 54.09
C GLN A 7 29.10 -3.90 52.86
N ALA A 8 28.54 -4.52 51.80
CA ALA A 8 27.78 -3.98 50.65
C ALA A 8 28.62 -3.45 49.47
N SER A 9 28.31 -3.70 48.19
CA SER A 9 27.02 -3.93 47.51
C SER A 9 27.20 -4.53 46.09
N PRO A 10 26.23 -5.29 45.53
CA PRO A 10 26.21 -5.71 44.12
C PRO A 10 25.18 -4.91 43.32
N THR A 11 25.61 -4.00 42.44
CA THR A 11 24.74 -3.39 41.42
C THR A 11 25.59 -2.87 40.25
N ASP A 12 25.75 -3.68 39.20
CA ASP A 12 26.03 -3.17 37.86
C ASP A 12 24.73 -3.27 37.05
N PRO A 13 24.16 -2.14 36.57
CA PRO A 13 23.00 -2.17 35.70
C PRO A 13 23.41 -2.51 34.27
N VAL A 14 22.58 -3.34 33.65
CA VAL A 14 22.55 -3.69 32.23
C VAL A 14 22.86 -2.48 31.35
N ALA A 15 23.96 -2.57 30.59
CA ALA A 15 24.34 -1.58 29.59
C ALA A 15 23.28 -1.55 28.47
N HIS A 16 22.36 -0.60 28.56
CA HIS A 16 21.53 -0.21 27.43
C HIS A 16 22.43 0.33 26.32
N ALA A 17 22.42 -0.33 25.15
CA ALA A 17 23.09 0.14 23.95
C ALA A 17 22.66 1.59 23.67
N ALA A 18 23.63 2.50 23.66
CA ALA A 18 23.40 3.90 23.31
C ALA A 18 22.80 3.99 21.89
N PRO A 19 21.81 4.87 21.65
CA PRO A 19 21.25 5.05 20.32
C PRO A 19 22.36 5.50 19.36
N PRO A 20 22.36 5.04 18.09
CA PRO A 20 23.37 5.42 17.11
C PRO A 20 23.44 6.95 16.98
N SER A 21 24.66 7.49 16.95
CA SER A 21 24.86 8.93 16.83
C SER A 21 24.39 9.40 15.46
N ALA A 22 23.66 10.51 15.40
CA ALA A 22 23.12 11.07 14.15
C ALA A 22 24.17 11.29 13.03
N ALA A 23 25.45 11.38 13.40
CA ALA A 23 26.58 11.46 12.47
C ALA A 23 26.86 10.12 11.75
N ALA A 24 26.73 8.99 12.43
CA ALA A 24 26.91 7.66 11.82
C ALA A 24 25.76 7.34 10.84
N ASP A 25 24.54 7.73 11.19
CA ASP A 25 23.36 7.60 10.32
C ASP A 25 23.49 8.49 9.06
N ALA A 26 23.99 9.72 9.21
CA ALA A 26 24.23 10.60 8.06
C ALA A 26 25.34 10.08 7.13
N ALA A 27 26.40 9.48 7.68
CA ALA A 27 27.50 8.90 6.90
C ALA A 27 27.04 7.65 6.13
N SER A 28 26.27 6.75 6.76
CA SER A 28 25.74 5.56 6.10
C SER A 28 24.77 5.91 4.96
N GLN A 29 23.91 6.92 5.16
CA GLN A 29 23.00 7.42 4.12
C GLN A 29 23.74 8.02 2.92
N ARG A 30 24.82 8.77 3.14
CA ARG A 30 25.65 9.32 2.05
C ARG A 30 26.32 8.21 1.24
N THR A 31 26.88 7.21 1.91
CA THR A 31 27.51 6.06 1.25
C THR A 31 26.49 5.28 0.41
N ALA A 32 25.30 5.03 0.94
CA ALA A 32 24.22 4.37 0.21
C ALA A 32 23.79 5.16 -1.03
N ARG A 33 23.68 6.49 -0.92
CA ARG A 33 23.35 7.37 -2.06
C ARG A 33 24.44 7.35 -3.13
N LEU A 34 25.71 7.37 -2.74
CA LEU A 34 26.84 7.32 -3.66
C LEU A 34 26.92 5.99 -4.40
N GLN A 35 26.76 4.88 -3.68
CA GLN A 35 26.70 3.53 -4.26
C GLN A 35 25.56 3.42 -5.27
N PHE A 36 24.36 3.91 -4.91
CA PHE A 36 23.20 3.91 -5.80
C PHE A 36 23.43 4.76 -7.06
N ALA A 37 23.93 6.00 -6.90
CA ALA A 37 24.16 6.90 -8.03
C ALA A 37 25.22 6.35 -9.00
N CYS A 38 26.33 5.81 -8.47
CA CYS A 38 27.40 5.22 -9.29
C CYS A 38 26.91 3.99 -10.06
N LYS A 39 26.23 3.06 -9.35
CA LYS A 39 25.64 1.85 -9.94
C LYS A 39 24.65 2.18 -11.06
N THR A 40 23.76 3.14 -10.81
CA THR A 40 22.73 3.53 -11.77
C THR A 40 23.31 4.26 -12.98
N ALA A 41 24.24 5.20 -12.76
CA ALA A 41 24.91 5.91 -13.84
C ALA A 41 25.69 4.96 -14.75
N LEU A 42 26.41 3.99 -14.18
CA LEU A 42 27.14 2.97 -14.94
C LEU A 42 26.20 2.12 -15.81
N ALA A 43 25.11 1.59 -15.22
CA ALA A 43 24.14 0.77 -15.94
C ALA A 43 23.50 1.55 -17.11
N LEU A 44 23.17 2.80 -16.87
CA LEU A 44 22.54 3.68 -17.84
C LEU A 44 23.48 4.01 -19.01
N THR A 45 24.74 4.34 -18.71
CA THR A 45 25.78 4.60 -19.73
C THR A 45 26.01 3.36 -20.58
N LEU A 46 26.15 2.17 -19.98
CA LEU A 46 26.34 0.92 -20.73
C LEU A 46 25.11 0.58 -21.59
N ALA A 47 23.91 0.73 -21.04
CA ALA A 47 22.66 0.45 -21.75
C ALA A 47 22.43 1.40 -22.94
N TYR A 48 22.99 2.61 -22.92
CA TYR A 48 22.91 3.55 -24.04
C TYR A 48 24.03 3.33 -25.06
N LEU A 49 25.27 3.20 -24.58
CA LEU A 49 26.47 3.18 -25.40
C LEU A 49 26.61 1.87 -26.19
N VAL A 50 26.26 0.72 -25.62
CA VAL A 50 26.38 -0.57 -26.32
C VAL A 50 25.48 -0.61 -27.56
N PRO A 51 24.16 -0.34 -27.49
CA PRO A 51 23.32 -0.28 -28.68
C PRO A 51 23.81 0.76 -29.69
N LEU A 52 24.26 1.92 -29.21
CA LEU A 52 24.78 2.98 -30.07
C LEU A 52 26.04 2.51 -30.85
N SER A 53 26.99 1.85 -30.17
CA SER A 53 28.21 1.30 -30.80
C SER A 53 27.95 0.20 -31.83
N GLN A 54 26.87 -0.57 -31.65
CA GLN A 54 26.45 -1.60 -32.59
C GLN A 54 25.58 -1.04 -33.74
N GLY A 55 25.26 0.25 -33.72
CA GLY A 55 24.39 0.89 -34.70
C GLY A 55 22.93 0.45 -34.57
N TRP A 56 22.50 -0.06 -33.42
CA TRP A 56 21.12 -0.47 -33.20
C TRP A 56 20.20 0.76 -33.13
N PRO A 57 18.96 0.66 -33.65
CA PRO A 57 18.02 1.76 -33.62
C PRO A 57 17.58 2.09 -32.18
N GLN A 58 17.16 3.33 -31.93
CA GLN A 58 16.53 3.77 -30.68
C GLN A 58 17.26 3.41 -29.36
N PRO A 59 18.58 3.68 -29.21
CA PRO A 59 19.33 3.40 -27.98
C PRO A 59 18.71 4.01 -26.71
N GLN A 60 17.96 5.11 -26.85
CA GLN A 60 17.21 5.71 -25.73
C GLN A 60 16.23 4.75 -25.05
N THR A 61 15.67 3.75 -25.76
CA THR A 61 14.71 2.81 -25.16
C THR A 61 15.36 1.96 -24.07
N ALA A 62 16.59 1.50 -24.32
CA ALA A 62 17.35 0.70 -23.38
C ALA A 62 17.71 1.54 -22.13
N ALA A 63 18.25 2.74 -22.33
CA ALA A 63 18.56 3.65 -21.22
C ALA A 63 17.32 4.08 -20.43
N MET A 64 16.20 4.37 -21.08
CA MET A 64 14.93 4.68 -20.41
C MET A 64 14.42 3.52 -19.57
N THR A 65 14.63 2.29 -20.03
CA THR A 65 14.30 1.10 -19.27
C THR A 65 15.14 1.00 -18.00
N VAL A 66 16.45 1.16 -18.11
CA VAL A 66 17.36 1.20 -16.95
C VAL A 66 16.98 2.32 -15.98
N LEU A 67 16.71 3.51 -16.50
CA LEU A 67 16.35 4.70 -15.73
C LEU A 67 15.09 4.48 -14.90
N ILE A 68 14.02 3.95 -15.50
CA ILE A 68 12.75 3.67 -14.80
C ILE A 68 12.93 2.54 -13.79
N ILE A 69 13.68 1.50 -14.14
CA ILE A 69 14.00 0.37 -13.26
C ILE A 69 14.75 0.84 -12.01
N ALA A 70 15.77 1.69 -12.18
CA ALA A 70 16.55 2.22 -11.07
C ALA A 70 15.76 3.21 -10.20
N ALA A 71 14.87 4.01 -10.80
CA ALA A 71 14.05 4.98 -10.07
C ALA A 71 12.92 4.35 -9.24
N THR A 72 12.56 3.10 -9.50
CA THR A 72 11.36 2.47 -8.93
C THR A 72 11.62 1.57 -7.72
N GLY A 73 12.85 1.44 -7.21
CA GLY A 73 13.09 0.76 -5.93
C GLY A 73 14.44 0.05 -5.78
N THR A 74 14.51 -0.89 -4.84
CA THR A 74 15.73 -1.65 -4.52
C THR A 74 16.18 -2.55 -5.68
N ALA A 75 17.46 -2.96 -5.71
CA ALA A 75 18.06 -3.63 -6.87
C ALA A 75 17.48 -5.02 -7.22
N SER A 76 16.66 -5.65 -6.36
CA SER A 76 15.95 -6.89 -6.67
C SER A 76 14.49 -6.64 -7.09
N GLU A 77 13.84 -5.62 -6.51
CA GLU A 77 12.54 -5.10 -6.97
C GLU A 77 12.61 -4.63 -8.43
N SER A 78 13.77 -4.11 -8.83
CA SER A 78 14.03 -3.62 -10.17
C SER A 78 14.20 -4.74 -11.22
N LEU A 79 14.54 -5.98 -10.82
CA LEU A 79 14.64 -7.14 -11.72
C LEU A 79 13.28 -7.65 -12.18
N ASN A 80 12.34 -7.88 -11.25
CA ASN A 80 10.98 -8.31 -11.59
C ASN A 80 10.27 -7.22 -12.42
N LYS A 81 10.47 -5.95 -12.08
CA LYS A 81 10.04 -4.82 -12.92
C LYS A 81 10.64 -4.89 -14.31
N GLY A 82 11.90 -5.27 -14.43
CA GLY A 82 12.54 -5.53 -15.72
C GLY A 82 11.81 -6.61 -16.53
N VAL A 83 11.52 -7.77 -15.94
CA VAL A 83 10.78 -8.86 -16.59
C VAL A 83 9.37 -8.42 -16.99
N LEU A 84 8.65 -7.73 -16.10
CA LEU A 84 7.31 -7.20 -16.38
C LEU A 84 7.34 -6.19 -17.53
N ARG A 85 8.41 -5.42 -17.68
CA ARG A 85 8.60 -4.56 -18.86
C ARG A 85 8.76 -5.40 -20.12
N ILE A 86 9.59 -6.44 -20.13
CA ILE A 86 9.73 -7.31 -21.32
C ILE A 86 8.36 -7.89 -21.72
N ILE A 87 7.60 -8.42 -20.75
CA ILE A 87 6.26 -8.98 -20.98
C ILE A 87 5.31 -7.91 -21.52
N GLY A 88 5.29 -6.71 -20.91
CA GLY A 88 4.43 -5.61 -21.34
C GLY A 88 4.77 -5.12 -22.75
N THR A 89 6.05 -4.99 -23.09
CA THR A 89 6.47 -4.57 -24.44
C THR A 89 6.07 -5.61 -25.49
N LEU A 90 6.30 -6.89 -25.20
CA LEU A 90 5.94 -7.97 -26.12
C LEU A 90 4.43 -8.05 -26.33
N ALA A 91 3.65 -8.01 -25.24
CA ALA A 91 2.19 -8.01 -25.31
C ALA A 91 1.66 -6.79 -26.08
N GLY A 92 2.21 -5.60 -25.83
CA GLY A 92 1.82 -4.38 -26.54
C GLY A 92 2.17 -4.42 -28.02
N ALA A 93 3.33 -4.99 -28.37
CA ALA A 93 3.72 -5.18 -29.77
C ALA A 93 2.78 -6.16 -30.49
N VAL A 94 2.46 -7.30 -29.88
CA VAL A 94 1.53 -8.29 -30.45
C VAL A 94 0.14 -7.71 -30.64
N ILE A 95 -0.39 -6.99 -29.63
CA ILE A 95 -1.72 -6.37 -29.71
C ILE A 95 -1.71 -5.25 -30.77
N GLY A 96 -0.71 -4.37 -30.77
CA GLY A 96 -0.58 -3.29 -31.75
C GLY A 96 -0.49 -3.80 -33.19
N LEU A 97 0.38 -4.77 -33.45
CA LEU A 97 0.51 -5.41 -34.76
C LEU A 97 -0.76 -6.15 -35.17
N GLY A 98 -1.41 -6.84 -34.24
CA GLY A 98 -2.71 -7.47 -34.47
C GLY A 98 -3.76 -6.46 -34.92
N LEU A 99 -3.86 -5.30 -34.26
CA LEU A 99 -4.81 -4.25 -34.64
C LEU A 99 -4.49 -3.65 -36.01
N ILE A 100 -3.21 -3.46 -36.35
CA ILE A 100 -2.78 -3.01 -37.69
C ILE A 100 -3.16 -4.05 -38.75
N ALA A 101 -2.99 -5.34 -38.47
CA ALA A 101 -3.34 -6.42 -39.39
C ALA A 101 -4.85 -6.59 -39.58
N LEU A 102 -5.67 -6.34 -38.53
CA LEU A 102 -7.13 -6.42 -38.62
C LEU A 102 -7.76 -5.21 -39.33
N PHE A 103 -7.18 -4.01 -39.19
CA PHE A 103 -7.74 -2.77 -39.74
C PHE A 103 -6.75 -1.99 -40.62
N PRO A 104 -6.15 -2.60 -41.67
CA PRO A 104 -5.14 -1.93 -42.49
C PRO A 104 -5.71 -0.83 -43.40
N GLN A 105 -6.99 -0.93 -43.80
CA GLN A 105 -7.62 -0.02 -44.78
C GLN A 105 -8.45 1.10 -44.14
N GLU A 106 -9.03 0.85 -42.96
CA GLU A 106 -10.00 1.75 -42.31
C GLU A 106 -9.40 2.47 -41.08
N ARG A 107 -8.79 3.64 -41.32
CA ARG A 107 -8.08 4.43 -40.29
C ARG A 107 -8.93 4.74 -39.06
N MET A 108 -10.21 5.08 -39.24
CA MET A 108 -11.08 5.45 -38.12
C MET A 108 -11.45 4.24 -37.25
N LEU A 109 -11.66 3.07 -37.86
CA LEU A 109 -11.89 1.83 -37.14
C LEU A 109 -10.65 1.41 -36.33
N TYR A 110 -9.46 1.55 -36.92
CA TYR A 110 -8.20 1.33 -36.20
C TYR A 110 -8.08 2.24 -34.97
N LEU A 111 -8.28 3.55 -35.12
CA LEU A 111 -8.20 4.51 -34.01
C LEU A 111 -9.23 4.20 -32.90
N LEU A 112 -10.45 3.81 -33.28
CA LEU A 112 -11.48 3.41 -32.33
C LEU A 112 -11.09 2.13 -31.58
N ALA A 113 -10.62 1.10 -32.28
CA ALA A 113 -10.19 -0.16 -31.68
C ALA A 113 -9.01 0.04 -30.71
N VAL A 114 -7.97 0.77 -31.12
CA VAL A 114 -6.82 1.09 -30.27
C VAL A 114 -7.25 1.90 -29.04
N SER A 115 -8.11 2.91 -29.21
CA SER A 115 -8.60 3.72 -28.09
C SER A 115 -9.35 2.90 -27.05
N LEU A 116 -10.15 1.91 -27.49
CA LEU A 116 -10.90 1.02 -26.59
C LEU A 116 -9.95 0.07 -25.85
N VAL A 117 -9.01 -0.56 -26.57
CA VAL A 117 -8.01 -1.46 -25.98
C VAL A 117 -7.15 -0.73 -24.94
N VAL A 118 -6.62 0.44 -25.29
CA VAL A 118 -5.81 1.25 -24.36
C VAL A 118 -6.63 1.71 -23.15
N THR A 119 -7.89 2.06 -23.33
CA THR A 119 -8.79 2.43 -22.22
C THR A 119 -9.01 1.26 -21.27
N VAL A 120 -9.22 0.05 -21.79
CA VAL A 120 -9.33 -1.18 -20.98
C VAL A 120 -8.02 -1.46 -20.25
N LEU A 121 -6.87 -1.33 -20.92
CA LEU A 121 -5.55 -1.52 -20.28
C LEU A 121 -5.30 -0.50 -19.17
N ILE A 122 -5.69 0.76 -19.35
CA ILE A 122 -5.59 1.80 -18.31
C ILE A 122 -6.54 1.50 -17.14
N TYR A 123 -7.74 0.99 -17.40
CA TYR A 123 -8.63 0.52 -16.34
C TYR A 123 -7.98 -0.64 -15.56
N LEU A 124 -7.46 -1.66 -16.25
CA LEU A 124 -6.79 -2.80 -15.62
C LEU A 124 -5.53 -2.38 -14.85
N TYR A 125 -4.76 -1.42 -15.38
CA TYR A 125 -3.59 -0.84 -14.71
C TYR A 125 -3.94 -0.29 -13.32
N ASN A 126 -5.09 0.38 -13.19
CA ASN A 126 -5.55 0.94 -11.93
C ASN A 126 -6.26 -0.08 -11.03
N ALA A 127 -6.96 -1.06 -11.63
CA ALA A 127 -7.69 -2.11 -10.91
C ALA A 127 -6.77 -3.21 -10.33
N TYR A 128 -5.59 -3.42 -10.93
CA TYR A 128 -4.63 -4.42 -10.50
C TYR A 128 -3.90 -3.99 -9.22
N GLN A 129 -3.87 -4.87 -8.23
CA GLN A 129 -3.26 -4.61 -6.91
C GLN A 129 -1.78 -5.00 -6.83
N GLY A 130 -1.27 -5.71 -7.86
CA GLY A 130 0.14 -6.06 -7.97
C GLY A 130 0.95 -4.97 -8.68
N ASP A 131 2.08 -5.36 -9.27
CA ASP A 131 2.89 -4.45 -10.07
C ASP A 131 2.27 -4.24 -11.47
N SER A 132 1.68 -3.06 -11.68
CA SER A 132 0.99 -2.68 -12.93
C SER A 132 1.93 -2.25 -14.06
N THR A 133 3.25 -2.38 -13.90
CA THR A 133 4.25 -1.96 -14.91
C THR A 133 4.01 -2.63 -16.27
N ALA A 134 3.69 -3.92 -16.28
CA ALA A 134 3.42 -4.65 -17.53
C ALA A 134 2.23 -4.05 -18.28
N LEU A 135 1.10 -3.80 -17.60
CA LEU A 135 -0.12 -3.25 -18.20
C LEU A 135 0.09 -1.84 -18.76
N MET A 136 0.83 -0.99 -18.04
CA MET A 136 1.17 0.35 -18.51
C MET A 136 2.01 0.27 -19.80
N LEU A 137 3.01 -0.61 -19.82
CA LEU A 137 3.89 -0.72 -20.97
C LEU A 137 3.19 -1.36 -22.18
N THR A 138 2.29 -2.33 -21.96
CA THR A 138 1.39 -2.85 -23.01
C THR A 138 0.62 -1.71 -23.66
N ALA A 139 0.03 -0.81 -22.87
CA ALA A 139 -0.73 0.32 -23.40
C ALA A 139 0.15 1.31 -24.19
N VAL A 140 1.32 1.67 -23.65
CA VAL A 140 2.27 2.58 -24.31
C VAL A 140 2.74 2.01 -25.64
N VAL A 141 3.14 0.73 -25.66
CA VAL A 141 3.72 0.09 -26.85
C VAL A 141 2.65 -0.17 -27.91
N THR A 142 1.42 -0.55 -27.50
CA THR A 142 0.28 -0.66 -28.43
C THR A 142 0.04 0.65 -29.20
N LEU A 143 0.20 1.80 -28.53
CA LEU A 143 0.13 3.12 -29.20
C LEU A 143 1.36 3.37 -30.08
N MET A 144 2.57 3.19 -29.54
CA MET A 144 3.81 3.55 -30.23
C MET A 144 4.12 2.74 -31.48
N VAL A 145 3.64 1.50 -31.58
CA VAL A 145 3.83 0.64 -32.77
C VAL A 145 3.19 1.24 -34.02
N PHE A 146 2.24 2.17 -33.86
CA PHE A 146 1.71 2.96 -34.96
C PHE A 146 2.76 3.97 -35.47
N ASN A 147 3.71 3.47 -36.26
CA ASN A 147 4.78 4.25 -36.88
C ASN A 147 4.39 4.71 -38.29
N GLY A 148 3.31 5.49 -38.40
CA GLY A 148 2.90 6.07 -39.69
C GLY A 148 2.11 5.15 -40.63
N GLY A 149 1.70 3.96 -40.19
CA GLY A 149 0.77 3.08 -40.90
C GLY A 149 1.41 2.06 -41.85
N ASP A 150 2.74 2.01 -41.94
CA ASP A 150 3.45 0.96 -42.67
C ASP A 150 3.56 -0.32 -41.81
N ALA A 151 3.20 -1.46 -42.37
CA ALA A 151 3.18 -2.74 -41.66
C ALA A 151 4.59 -3.27 -41.39
N GLU A 152 5.52 -3.10 -42.32
CA GLU A 152 6.91 -3.53 -42.16
C GLU A 152 7.62 -2.66 -41.10
N GLY A 153 7.50 -1.34 -41.22
CA GLY A 153 8.01 -0.39 -40.23
C GLY A 153 7.41 -0.60 -38.84
N ALA A 154 6.12 -0.94 -38.73
CA ALA A 154 5.48 -1.25 -37.44
C ALA A 154 6.05 -2.53 -36.81
N PHE A 155 6.28 -3.58 -37.61
CA PHE A 155 6.88 -4.83 -37.13
C PHE A 155 8.31 -4.61 -36.63
N LEU A 156 9.15 -3.96 -37.43
CA LEU A 156 10.53 -3.64 -37.07
C LEU A 156 10.58 -2.79 -35.80
N TYR A 157 9.73 -1.76 -35.72
CA TYR A 157 9.64 -0.91 -34.52
C TYR A 157 9.27 -1.71 -33.26
N GLY A 158 8.27 -2.60 -33.36
CA GLY A 158 7.85 -3.45 -32.25
C GLY A 158 8.94 -4.42 -31.80
N ALA A 159 9.63 -5.05 -32.76
CA ALA A 159 10.74 -5.96 -32.50
C ALA A 159 11.93 -5.25 -31.85
N ASP A 160 12.34 -4.10 -32.39
CA ASP A 160 13.41 -3.27 -31.84
C ASP A 160 13.09 -2.83 -30.42
N ARG A 161 11.84 -2.41 -30.18
CA ARG A 161 11.39 -2.02 -28.84
C ARG A 161 11.48 -3.17 -27.83
N ALA A 162 11.03 -4.37 -28.21
CA ALA A 162 11.12 -5.54 -27.35
C ALA A 162 12.58 -5.91 -27.06
N PHE A 163 13.42 -5.94 -28.10
CA PHE A 163 14.84 -6.25 -28.00
C PHE A 163 15.60 -5.26 -27.11
N LEU A 164 15.45 -3.95 -27.32
CA LEU A 164 16.14 -2.91 -26.55
C LEU A 164 15.64 -2.85 -25.10
N THR A 165 14.36 -3.14 -24.87
CA THR A 165 13.83 -3.26 -23.50
C THR A 165 14.49 -4.42 -22.78
N ALA A 166 14.55 -5.60 -23.41
CA ALA A 166 15.22 -6.78 -22.84
C ALA A 166 16.71 -6.52 -22.59
N PHE A 167 17.39 -5.89 -23.55
CA PHE A 167 18.80 -5.51 -23.42
C PHE A 167 19.02 -4.55 -22.22
N GLY A 168 18.19 -3.52 -22.07
CA GLY A 168 18.27 -2.61 -20.92
C GLY A 168 18.09 -3.33 -19.58
N VAL A 169 17.16 -4.28 -19.50
CA VAL A 169 16.96 -5.12 -18.30
C VAL A 169 18.19 -5.96 -18.00
N ILE A 170 18.76 -6.61 -19.02
CA ILE A 170 19.97 -7.44 -18.86
C ILE A 170 21.17 -6.59 -18.42
N ALA A 171 21.39 -5.43 -19.05
CA ALA A 171 22.48 -4.52 -18.71
C ALA A 171 22.37 -4.03 -17.25
N TYR A 172 21.17 -3.62 -16.82
CA TYR A 172 20.95 -3.24 -15.43
C TYR A 172 21.14 -4.42 -14.47
N THR A 173 20.62 -5.61 -14.81
CA THR A 173 20.75 -6.82 -14.00
C THR A 173 22.21 -7.17 -13.76
N LEU A 174 23.01 -7.16 -14.83
CA LEU A 174 24.44 -7.48 -14.77
C LEU A 174 25.20 -6.50 -13.86
N VAL A 175 24.99 -5.20 -14.05
CA VAL A 175 25.61 -4.17 -13.18
C VAL A 175 25.10 -4.32 -11.75
N ALA A 176 23.82 -4.63 -11.57
CA ALA A 176 23.22 -4.74 -10.27
C ALA A 176 23.63 -5.97 -9.46
N SER A 177 23.92 -7.08 -10.14
CA SER A 177 24.46 -8.30 -9.53
C SER A 177 25.94 -8.17 -9.22
N LEU A 178 26.71 -7.46 -10.04
CA LEU A 178 28.16 -7.31 -9.87
C LEU A 178 28.54 -6.20 -8.87
N LEU A 179 27.81 -5.08 -8.85
CA LEU A 179 28.06 -3.97 -7.92
C LEU A 179 27.05 -3.97 -6.76
N TRP A 180 27.53 -4.25 -5.56
CA TRP A 180 26.80 -4.18 -4.28
C TRP A 180 25.41 -4.85 -4.35
N PRO A 181 25.34 -6.20 -4.25
CA PRO A 181 24.08 -6.92 -4.35
C PRO A 181 23.12 -6.56 -3.19
N PRO A 182 21.81 -6.38 -3.46
CA PRO A 182 20.83 -5.99 -2.45
C PRO A 182 20.51 -7.14 -1.49
N GLN A 183 20.53 -6.88 -0.18
CA GLN A 183 20.07 -7.83 0.83
C GLN A 183 18.57 -7.65 1.11
N THR A 184 17.68 -8.02 0.18
CA THR A 184 16.23 -7.78 0.37
C THR A 184 15.58 -8.60 1.47
N ALA A 185 16.14 -9.75 1.81
CA ALA A 185 15.61 -10.60 2.87
C ALA A 185 15.81 -10.01 4.27
N SER A 186 16.90 -9.28 4.51
CA SER A 186 17.15 -8.64 5.81
C SER A 186 16.16 -7.50 6.06
N ASN A 187 15.75 -6.76 5.02
CA ASN A 187 14.73 -5.71 5.15
C ASN A 187 13.35 -6.26 5.56
N ALA A 188 12.93 -7.39 4.98
CA ALA A 188 11.65 -7.99 5.35
C ALA A 188 11.64 -8.56 6.77
N ARG A 189 12.77 -9.14 7.21
CA ARG A 189 12.94 -9.59 8.60
C ARG A 189 12.85 -8.42 9.56
N ARG A 190 13.55 -7.31 9.27
CA ARG A 190 13.51 -6.09 10.09
C ARG A 190 12.10 -5.51 10.21
N LEU A 191 11.33 -5.48 9.11
CA LEU A 191 9.95 -4.99 9.13
C LEU A 191 9.01 -5.94 9.89
N ALA A 192 9.22 -7.26 9.79
CA ALA A 192 8.47 -8.23 10.59
C ALA A 192 8.78 -8.09 12.08
N ALA A 193 10.06 -7.88 12.44
CA ALA A 193 10.50 -7.64 13.80
C ALA A 193 9.89 -6.35 14.38
N ASP A 194 9.88 -5.24 13.62
CA ASP A 194 9.24 -4.00 14.05
C ASP A 194 7.73 -4.20 14.29
N ALA A 195 7.01 -4.87 13.39
CA ALA A 195 5.59 -5.18 13.58
C ALA A 195 5.34 -6.06 14.82
N LEU A 196 6.20 -7.05 15.07
CA LEU A 196 6.12 -7.92 16.24
C LEU A 196 6.44 -7.16 17.54
N ALA A 197 7.42 -6.26 17.52
CA ALA A 197 7.79 -5.41 18.66
C ALA A 197 6.65 -4.47 19.04
N ARG A 198 5.93 -3.89 18.05
CA ARG A 198 4.71 -3.13 18.33
C ARG A 198 3.58 -3.99 18.91
N GLY A 199 3.55 -5.28 18.56
CA GLY A 199 2.65 -6.26 19.16
C GLY A 199 2.96 -6.52 20.64
N ASP A 200 4.24 -6.63 20.98
CA ASP A 200 4.71 -6.76 22.37
C ASP A 200 4.43 -5.49 23.19
N ASP A 201 4.72 -4.30 22.63
CA ASP A 201 4.36 -3.00 23.22
C ASP A 201 2.85 -2.87 23.52
N ALA A 202 2.01 -3.46 22.66
CA ALA A 202 0.56 -3.50 22.82
C ALA A 202 0.13 -4.51 23.90
N PHE A 203 0.75 -5.69 23.94
CA PHE A 203 0.49 -6.69 24.98
C PHE A 203 0.91 -6.22 26.37
N THR A 204 2.05 -5.53 26.49
CA THR A 204 2.52 -4.96 27.76
C THR A 204 1.59 -3.87 28.30
N LEU A 205 0.91 -3.10 27.44
CA LEU A 205 -0.15 -2.19 27.89
C LEU A 205 -1.35 -2.93 28.46
N LEU A 206 -1.76 -4.02 27.81
CA LEU A 206 -2.87 -4.86 28.27
C LEU A 206 -2.55 -5.47 29.63
N SER A 207 -1.34 -5.98 29.83
CA SER A 207 -0.92 -6.58 31.10
C SER A 207 -0.77 -5.54 32.22
N ALA A 208 -0.39 -4.31 31.89
CA ALA A 208 -0.30 -3.19 32.84
C ALA A 208 -1.65 -2.57 33.23
N GLY A 209 -2.77 -3.00 32.63
CA GLY A 209 -4.12 -2.59 33.03
C GLY A 209 -4.53 -1.16 32.64
N HIS A 210 -3.90 -0.57 31.61
CA HIS A 210 -4.25 0.77 31.14
C HIS A 210 -5.68 0.82 30.57
N THR A 211 -6.41 1.91 30.80
CA THR A 211 -7.81 2.06 30.36
C THR A 211 -7.93 2.28 28.85
N ALA A 212 -8.96 1.69 28.26
CA ALA A 212 -9.44 2.06 26.94
C ALA A 212 -9.72 3.58 26.89
N GLY A 213 -9.23 4.25 25.86
CA GLY A 213 -9.44 5.69 25.66
C GLY A 213 -8.28 6.61 26.05
N ASP A 214 -7.26 6.13 26.77
CA ASP A 214 -6.06 6.93 27.05
C ASP A 214 -5.31 7.28 25.74
N ASP A 215 -4.74 8.48 25.67
CA ASP A 215 -4.00 8.96 24.49
C ASP A 215 -2.79 8.05 24.20
N ALA A 216 -2.17 7.50 25.24
CA ALA A 216 -1.08 6.53 25.13
C ALA A 216 -1.53 5.21 24.47
N THR A 217 -2.67 4.64 24.90
CA THR A 217 -3.27 3.43 24.33
C THR A 217 -3.62 3.63 22.86
N ARG A 218 -4.24 4.78 22.53
CA ARG A 218 -4.56 5.15 21.14
C ARG A 218 -3.29 5.33 20.28
N GLY A 219 -2.23 5.88 20.85
CA GLY A 219 -0.92 6.03 20.20
C GLY A 219 -0.26 4.68 19.85
N ARG A 220 -0.20 3.73 20.79
CA ARG A 220 0.42 2.41 20.55
C ARG A 220 -0.41 1.53 19.63
N LEU A 221 -1.74 1.57 19.74
CA LEU A 221 -2.62 0.88 18.79
C LEU A 221 -2.36 1.34 17.35
N ARG A 222 -2.14 2.64 17.17
CA ARG A 222 -1.79 3.19 15.87
C ARG A 222 -0.42 2.72 15.39
N ALA A 223 0.59 2.74 16.25
CA ALA A 223 1.93 2.26 15.89
C ALA A 223 1.92 0.78 15.44
N LEU A 224 1.13 -0.07 16.10
CA LEU A 224 0.90 -1.46 15.70
C LEU A 224 0.32 -1.56 14.28
N LEU A 225 -0.77 -0.82 14.02
CA LEU A 225 -1.42 -0.83 12.70
C LEU A 225 -0.52 -0.27 11.58
N ASP A 226 0.24 0.79 11.88
CA ASP A 226 1.15 1.40 10.92
C ASP A 226 2.32 0.45 10.58
N ALA A 227 2.97 -0.14 11.59
CA ALA A 227 4.07 -1.09 11.38
C ALA A 227 3.63 -2.36 10.62
N GLY A 228 2.50 -2.95 11.03
CA GLY A 228 1.91 -4.09 10.34
C GLY A 228 1.47 -3.77 8.90
N GLY A 229 0.99 -2.55 8.66
CA GLY A 229 0.69 -2.02 7.34
C GLY A 229 1.94 -1.93 6.44
N VAL A 230 3.04 -1.39 6.96
CA VAL A 230 4.31 -1.26 6.24
C VAL A 230 4.89 -2.63 5.89
N PHE A 231 4.95 -3.56 6.86
CA PHE A 231 5.42 -4.93 6.60
C PHE A 231 4.59 -5.61 5.51
N ARG A 232 3.25 -5.54 5.60
CA ARG A 232 2.35 -6.21 4.63
C ARG A 232 2.49 -5.64 3.22
N GLN A 233 2.62 -4.32 3.09
CA GLN A 233 2.88 -3.69 1.79
C GLN A 233 4.22 -4.17 1.21
N HIS A 234 5.26 -4.22 2.03
CA HIS A 234 6.57 -4.71 1.61
C HIS A 234 6.50 -6.20 1.21
N TYR A 235 5.84 -7.04 2.01
CA TYR A 235 5.66 -8.47 1.73
C TYR A 235 4.88 -8.71 0.43
N LEU A 236 3.75 -8.01 0.21
CA LEU A 236 2.96 -8.16 -1.02
C LEU A 236 3.74 -7.77 -2.28
N LYS A 237 4.63 -6.79 -2.17
CA LYS A 237 5.54 -6.38 -3.24
C LYS A 237 6.68 -7.38 -3.42
N ALA A 238 7.28 -7.86 -2.34
CA ALA A 238 8.49 -8.68 -2.38
C ALA A 238 8.25 -10.20 -2.54
N ARG A 239 7.03 -10.70 -2.31
CA ARG A 239 6.69 -12.15 -2.33
C ARG A 239 6.98 -12.87 -3.66
N GLY A 240 7.14 -12.13 -4.75
CA GLY A 240 7.48 -12.66 -6.08
C GLY A 240 8.97 -12.74 -6.37
N ASP A 241 9.81 -12.03 -5.60
CA ASP A 241 11.05 -11.46 -6.16
C ASP A 241 12.34 -11.95 -5.49
N ALA A 242 12.35 -12.30 -4.19
CA ALA A 242 13.56 -12.83 -3.56
C ALA A 242 13.60 -14.36 -3.65
N GLU A 243 14.75 -14.90 -4.05
CA GLU A 243 15.02 -16.34 -4.04
C GLU A 243 14.70 -16.96 -2.67
N GLU A 244 14.95 -16.21 -1.59
CA GLU A 244 14.61 -16.60 -0.23
C GLU A 244 13.10 -16.60 0.07
N PHE A 245 12.32 -15.69 -0.51
CA PHE A 245 10.85 -15.72 -0.44
C PHE A 245 10.27 -16.86 -1.27
N ALA A 246 10.89 -17.20 -2.40
CA ALA A 246 10.50 -18.34 -3.21
C ALA A 246 10.81 -19.67 -2.50
N ARG A 247 11.98 -19.76 -1.85
CA ARG A 247 12.44 -20.92 -1.10
C ARG A 247 11.61 -21.16 0.16
N TYR A 248 11.30 -20.11 0.92
CA TYR A 248 10.52 -20.19 2.16
C TYR A 248 9.14 -19.53 2.04
N ARG A 249 8.45 -19.77 0.91
CA ARG A 249 7.18 -19.10 0.59
C ARG A 249 6.10 -19.40 1.64
N ALA A 250 6.01 -20.64 2.08
CA ALA A 250 4.94 -21.07 2.97
C ALA A 250 5.15 -20.54 4.40
N GLU A 251 6.40 -20.47 4.83
CA GLU A 251 6.86 -19.94 6.11
C GLU A 251 6.58 -18.45 6.20
N TRP A 252 6.94 -17.68 5.16
CA TRP A 252 6.62 -16.26 5.10
C TRP A 252 5.12 -15.96 5.00
N GLN A 253 4.34 -16.83 4.34
CA GLN A 253 2.89 -16.76 4.37
C GLN A 253 2.36 -16.93 5.80
N GLN A 254 2.90 -17.90 6.55
CA GLN A 254 2.50 -18.13 7.93
C GLN A 254 2.91 -16.96 8.84
N ILE A 255 4.14 -16.43 8.72
CA ILE A 255 4.58 -15.23 9.47
C ILE A 255 3.62 -14.08 9.24
N ALA A 256 3.28 -13.79 7.98
CA ALA A 256 2.33 -12.73 7.65
C ALA A 256 0.93 -13.00 8.24
N ALA A 257 0.45 -14.24 8.18
CA ALA A 257 -0.84 -14.62 8.77
C ALA A 257 -0.85 -14.52 10.30
N CYS A 258 0.26 -14.83 10.97
CA CYS A 258 0.41 -14.70 12.41
C CYS A 258 0.40 -13.22 12.83
N LEU A 259 1.14 -12.35 12.14
CA LEU A 259 1.11 -10.90 12.40
C LEU A 259 -0.30 -10.32 12.20
N ASP A 260 -0.99 -10.70 11.13
CA ASP A 260 -2.38 -10.31 10.88
C ASP A 260 -3.31 -10.76 12.01
N SER A 261 -3.12 -11.98 12.51
CA SER A 261 -3.92 -12.50 13.63
C SER A 261 -3.58 -11.86 14.97
N LEU A 262 -2.33 -11.43 15.19
CA LEU A 262 -1.93 -10.68 16.37
C LEU A 262 -2.63 -9.32 16.39
N GLU A 263 -2.65 -8.61 15.26
CA GLU A 263 -3.44 -7.38 15.10
C GLU A 263 -4.92 -7.63 15.41
N ASP A 264 -5.54 -8.63 14.77
CA ASP A 264 -6.96 -8.96 14.96
C ASP A 264 -7.31 -9.37 16.41
N THR A 265 -6.34 -9.83 17.20
CA THR A 265 -6.53 -10.25 18.61
C THR A 265 -6.28 -9.10 19.58
N LEU A 266 -5.21 -8.31 19.36
CA LEU A 266 -4.78 -7.24 20.26
C LEU A 266 -5.62 -5.96 20.09
N VAL A 267 -6.03 -5.63 18.86
CA VAL A 267 -6.81 -4.41 18.58
C VAL A 267 -8.14 -4.39 19.36
N PRO A 268 -8.96 -5.47 19.36
CA PRO A 268 -10.19 -5.49 20.14
C PRO A 268 -9.93 -5.53 21.65
N ALA A 269 -8.85 -6.20 22.08
CA ALA A 269 -8.51 -6.34 23.48
C ALA A 269 -8.16 -5.00 24.13
N LEU A 270 -7.35 -4.17 23.45
CA LEU A 270 -6.91 -2.85 23.93
C LEU A 270 -8.04 -1.83 24.06
N GLN A 271 -9.19 -2.13 23.45
CA GLN A 271 -10.36 -1.26 23.47
C GLN A 271 -11.46 -1.75 24.42
N ARG A 272 -11.26 -2.87 25.12
CA ARG A 272 -12.21 -3.30 26.16
C ARG A 272 -12.11 -2.39 27.37
N ASP A 273 -13.27 -2.02 27.90
CA ASP A 273 -13.33 -1.25 29.14
C ASP A 273 -12.76 -2.07 30.29
N ALA A 274 -12.09 -1.37 31.19
CA ALA A 274 -11.30 -1.97 32.26
C ALA A 274 -12.16 -2.62 33.38
N ALA A 275 -13.44 -2.88 33.13
CA ALA A 275 -14.35 -3.54 34.07
C ALA A 275 -14.00 -5.03 34.30
N ALA A 276 -13.13 -5.64 33.49
CA ALA A 276 -12.63 -7.02 33.65
C ALA A 276 -11.49 -7.17 34.68
N ARG A 277 -11.38 -6.23 35.63
CA ARG A 277 -10.16 -5.97 36.41
C ARG A 277 -9.71 -7.02 37.42
N ASP A 278 -10.53 -8.02 37.72
CA ASP A 278 -10.16 -9.07 38.69
C ASP A 278 -9.92 -10.46 38.06
N CYS A 279 -9.60 -10.56 36.77
CA CYS A 279 -9.27 -11.87 36.16
C CYS A 279 -8.09 -12.58 36.86
N ALA A 280 -7.16 -11.82 37.45
CA ALA A 280 -6.06 -12.34 38.26
C ALA A 280 -6.55 -13.07 39.54
N ALA A 281 -7.73 -12.73 40.06
CA ALA A 281 -8.31 -13.40 41.22
C ALA A 281 -8.90 -14.79 40.89
N TYR A 282 -9.22 -15.05 39.62
CA TYR A 282 -9.88 -16.28 39.17
C TYR A 282 -8.94 -17.26 38.43
N ILE A 283 -7.81 -16.78 37.89
CA ILE A 283 -6.83 -17.58 37.16
C ILE A 283 -5.60 -17.80 38.06
N LEU A 284 -5.40 -19.04 38.48
CA LEU A 284 -4.34 -19.42 39.43
C LEU A 284 -2.93 -19.17 38.86
N ASN A 285 -2.74 -19.38 37.56
CA ASN A 285 -1.46 -19.22 36.87
C ASN A 285 -1.39 -17.95 36.00
N HIS A 286 -2.14 -16.90 36.35
CA HIS A 286 -2.24 -15.68 35.55
C HIS A 286 -0.86 -15.02 35.29
N ALA A 287 -0.04 -14.88 36.33
CA ALA A 287 1.28 -14.27 36.21
C ALA A 287 2.23 -15.11 35.33
N GLU A 288 2.17 -16.44 35.45
CA GLU A 288 2.96 -17.37 34.64
C GLU A 288 2.57 -17.29 33.15
N LEU A 289 1.28 -17.21 32.84
CA LEU A 289 0.76 -17.07 31.48
C LEU A 289 1.23 -15.76 30.81
N LEU A 290 1.22 -14.64 31.55
CA LEU A 290 1.69 -13.37 31.02
C LEU A 290 3.20 -13.39 30.73
N VAL A 291 3.99 -13.99 31.63
CA VAL A 291 5.44 -14.14 31.45
C VAL A 291 5.76 -15.07 30.27
N ASP A 292 5.03 -16.17 30.10
CA ASP A 292 5.18 -17.08 28.95
C ASP A 292 4.92 -16.35 27.63
N ILE A 293 3.83 -15.59 27.51
CA ILE A 293 3.53 -14.82 26.29
C ILE A 293 4.64 -13.80 26.01
N GLN A 294 5.09 -13.07 27.02
CA GLN A 294 6.15 -12.06 26.85
C GLN A 294 7.49 -12.71 26.46
N HIS A 295 7.81 -13.87 27.02
CA HIS A 295 8.98 -14.66 26.64
C HIS A 295 8.88 -15.17 25.18
N ARG A 296 7.69 -15.54 24.71
CA ARG A 296 7.46 -15.95 23.32
C ARG A 296 7.63 -14.79 22.34
N PHE A 297 7.19 -13.58 22.69
CA PHE A 297 7.45 -12.37 21.90
C PHE A 297 8.94 -12.08 21.79
N SER A 298 9.65 -12.04 22.92
CA SER A 298 11.09 -11.74 22.94
C SER A 298 11.92 -12.78 22.19
N HIS A 299 11.57 -14.07 22.32
CA HIS A 299 12.21 -15.16 21.57
C HIS A 299 12.02 -15.04 20.05
N ALA A 300 10.79 -14.75 19.62
CA ALA A 300 10.49 -14.56 18.20
C ALA A 300 11.19 -13.31 17.63
N LEU A 301 11.31 -12.23 18.40
CA LEU A 301 12.08 -11.03 18.03
C LEU A 301 13.58 -11.35 17.89
N HIS A 302 14.17 -12.01 18.89
CA HIS A 302 15.57 -12.42 18.87
C HIS A 302 15.89 -13.32 17.67
N THR A 303 14.99 -14.25 17.34
CA THR A 303 15.15 -15.13 16.17
C THR A 303 15.07 -14.35 14.85
N LEU A 304 14.18 -13.36 14.75
CA LEU A 304 14.05 -12.51 13.55
C LEU A 304 15.28 -11.60 13.34
N ASP A 305 15.92 -11.16 14.43
CA ASP A 305 17.17 -10.39 14.41
C ASP A 305 18.42 -11.24 14.12
N GLY A 306 18.25 -12.56 13.96
CA GLY A 306 19.32 -13.48 13.56
C GLY A 306 20.00 -14.22 14.71
N GLY A 307 19.42 -14.17 15.91
CA GLY A 307 19.88 -14.96 17.05
C GLY A 307 19.52 -16.45 16.95
N ASP A 308 20.16 -17.26 17.79
CA ASP A 308 19.96 -18.71 17.81
C ASP A 308 18.53 -19.10 18.18
N TYR A 309 17.98 -20.06 17.42
CA TYR A 309 16.66 -20.63 17.71
C TYR A 309 16.78 -21.80 18.68
N HIS A 310 15.94 -21.78 19.71
CA HIS A 310 15.77 -22.89 20.63
C HIS A 310 14.28 -23.23 20.78
N ALA A 311 13.97 -24.52 20.81
CA ALA A 311 12.59 -24.99 20.99
C ALA A 311 12.07 -24.58 22.37
N LEU A 312 10.94 -23.90 22.38
CA LEU A 312 10.26 -23.51 23.61
C LEU A 312 9.38 -24.65 24.13
N PRO A 313 9.18 -24.74 25.46
CA PRO A 313 8.25 -25.70 26.05
C PRO A 313 6.81 -25.44 25.57
N ALA A 314 5.97 -26.47 25.67
CA ALA A 314 4.55 -26.36 25.36
C ALA A 314 3.90 -25.27 26.23
N ALA A 315 2.98 -24.50 25.63
CA ALA A 315 2.30 -23.41 26.32
C ALA A 315 1.58 -23.93 27.59
N PRO A 316 1.74 -23.27 28.74
CA PRO A 316 1.06 -23.66 29.97
C PRO A 316 -0.45 -23.52 29.79
N ALA A 317 -1.20 -24.56 30.17
CA ALA A 317 -2.66 -24.56 30.11
C ALA A 317 -3.23 -23.59 31.15
N VAL A 318 -4.34 -22.92 30.83
CA VAL A 318 -4.98 -21.98 31.74
C VAL A 318 -5.62 -22.73 32.93
N ALA A 319 -5.17 -22.44 34.15
CA ALA A 319 -5.66 -23.07 35.37
C ALA A 319 -6.66 -22.15 36.09
N LEU A 320 -7.94 -22.52 36.04
CA LEU A 320 -9.03 -21.82 36.72
C LEU A 320 -9.15 -22.29 38.18
N ALA A 321 -9.43 -21.37 39.10
CA ALA A 321 -9.68 -21.71 40.49
C ALA A 321 -10.95 -22.60 40.65
N PRO A 322 -10.87 -23.80 41.27
CA PRO A 322 -12.01 -24.68 41.42
C PRO A 322 -13.07 -24.04 42.33
N GLY A 323 -14.29 -23.89 41.84
CA GLY A 323 -15.42 -23.31 42.58
C GLY A 323 -15.58 -21.78 42.48
N ALA A 324 -14.66 -21.06 41.82
CA ALA A 324 -14.73 -19.59 41.74
C ALA A 324 -15.80 -19.05 40.76
N LEU A 325 -16.36 -19.93 39.92
CA LEU A 325 -17.46 -19.64 38.99
C LEU A 325 -18.85 -19.86 39.62
N ALA A 326 -18.91 -20.45 40.82
CA ALA A 326 -20.18 -20.76 41.48
C ALA A 326 -20.72 -19.51 42.19
N GLY A 327 -21.70 -18.85 41.57
CA GLY A 327 -22.40 -17.69 42.14
C GLY A 327 -21.89 -16.31 41.67
N THR A 328 -20.99 -16.27 40.68
CA THR A 328 -20.55 -15.03 40.03
C THR A 328 -21.56 -14.52 39.00
N ASP A 329 -21.63 -13.20 38.84
CA ASP A 329 -22.44 -12.54 37.81
C ASP A 329 -22.10 -13.09 36.41
N PRO A 330 -23.09 -13.31 35.51
CA PRO A 330 -22.82 -13.75 34.14
C PRO A 330 -21.82 -12.88 33.38
N LEU A 331 -21.74 -11.58 33.72
CA LEU A 331 -20.85 -10.62 33.08
C LEU A 331 -19.37 -10.82 33.47
N THR A 332 -19.07 -11.15 34.73
CA THR A 332 -17.70 -11.44 35.17
C THR A 332 -17.23 -12.79 34.65
N THR A 333 -18.14 -13.78 34.61
CA THR A 333 -17.91 -15.10 34.01
C THR A 333 -17.55 -14.97 32.51
N ALA A 334 -18.22 -14.08 31.80
CA ALA A 334 -17.94 -13.79 30.41
C ALA A 334 -16.61 -13.07 30.18
N ALA A 335 -16.33 -12.06 31.00
CA ALA A 335 -15.09 -11.29 30.93
C ALA A 335 -13.87 -12.20 31.17
N LEU A 336 -13.98 -13.10 32.16
CA LEU A 336 -12.99 -14.14 32.43
C LEU A 336 -12.81 -15.05 31.21
N ALA A 337 -13.90 -15.58 30.66
CA ALA A 337 -13.81 -16.48 29.51
C ALA A 337 -13.26 -15.80 28.24
N ALA A 338 -13.55 -14.50 28.04
CA ALA A 338 -12.97 -13.70 26.96
C ALA A 338 -11.47 -13.40 27.15
N HIS A 339 -11.01 -13.30 28.40
CA HIS A 339 -9.59 -13.19 28.74
C HIS A 339 -8.86 -14.51 28.53
N VAL A 340 -9.45 -15.63 28.94
CA VAL A 340 -8.93 -16.98 28.67
C VAL A 340 -8.79 -17.21 27.16
N GLU A 341 -9.84 -16.90 26.38
CA GLU A 341 -9.80 -17.02 24.91
C GLU A 341 -8.69 -16.14 24.29
N LEU A 342 -8.47 -14.93 24.82
CA LEU A 342 -7.41 -14.03 24.37
C LEU A 342 -6.03 -14.65 24.60
N VAL A 343 -5.77 -15.17 25.81
CA VAL A 343 -4.49 -15.78 26.19
C VAL A 343 -4.22 -17.01 25.31
N GLU A 344 -5.20 -17.92 25.18
CA GLU A 344 -5.06 -19.12 24.35
C GLU A 344 -4.80 -18.78 22.88
N ARG A 345 -5.47 -17.76 22.33
CA ARG A 345 -5.30 -17.34 20.93
C ARG A 345 -3.96 -16.66 20.69
N LEU A 346 -3.46 -15.88 21.64
CA LEU A 346 -2.11 -15.31 21.58
C LEU A 346 -1.04 -16.40 21.63
N GLN A 347 -1.13 -17.33 22.59
CA GLN A 347 -0.23 -18.48 22.69
C GLN A 347 -0.21 -19.30 21.40
N ALA A 348 -1.39 -19.67 20.87
CA ALA A 348 -1.49 -20.44 19.62
C ALA A 348 -0.90 -19.68 18.42
N THR A 349 -1.07 -18.36 18.35
CA THR A 349 -0.54 -17.54 17.25
C THR A 349 0.98 -17.39 17.33
N LEU A 350 1.53 -17.23 18.54
CA LEU A 350 2.97 -17.16 18.77
C LEU A 350 3.64 -18.53 18.57
N ASP A 351 2.99 -19.63 18.94
CA ASP A 351 3.44 -21.00 18.63
C ASP A 351 3.49 -21.24 17.12
N ASP A 352 2.44 -20.84 16.39
CA ASP A 352 2.43 -20.92 14.93
C ASP A 352 3.55 -20.06 14.32
N LEU A 353 3.80 -18.86 14.86
CA LEU A 353 4.90 -18.00 14.41
C LEU A 353 6.27 -18.68 14.64
N GLN A 354 6.48 -19.26 15.82
CA GLN A 354 7.72 -19.97 16.16
C GLN A 354 7.96 -21.19 15.28
N ARG A 355 6.92 -21.96 14.93
CA ARG A 355 7.05 -23.08 13.98
C ARG A 355 7.45 -22.61 12.57
N ALA A 356 6.97 -21.45 12.13
CA ALA A 356 7.41 -20.85 10.86
C ALA A 356 8.85 -20.35 10.92
N LEU A 357 9.32 -19.88 12.08
CA LEU A 357 10.71 -19.46 12.28
C LEU A 357 11.67 -20.67 12.38
N ASP A 358 11.29 -21.74 13.06
CA ASP A 358 12.09 -22.98 13.20
C ASP A 358 12.34 -23.64 11.84
N SER A 359 11.27 -23.88 11.08
CA SER A 359 11.32 -24.51 9.76
C SER A 359 12.26 -23.79 8.78
N ARG A 360 12.35 -22.46 8.89
CA ARG A 360 13.26 -21.64 8.09
C ARG A 360 14.72 -21.78 8.48
N MET A 361 15.03 -21.91 9.77
CA MET A 361 16.41 -21.94 10.29
C MET A 361 17.07 -23.31 10.11
N HIS A 362 16.31 -24.39 10.23
CA HIS A 362 16.87 -25.75 10.26
C HIS A 362 16.56 -26.61 9.03
N ASP A 363 15.90 -26.06 7.99
CA ASP A 363 15.42 -26.75 6.77
C ASP A 363 14.72 -28.10 7.06
N THR A 364 14.26 -28.26 8.30
CA THR A 364 13.64 -29.47 8.82
C THR A 364 12.17 -29.14 8.97
N ARG A 365 11.34 -29.76 8.12
CA ARG A 365 9.88 -29.66 8.20
C ARG A 365 9.36 -30.35 9.47
N ARG A 366 9.60 -29.77 10.64
CA ARG A 366 9.03 -30.22 11.91
C ARG A 366 7.70 -29.50 12.13
N GLY A 367 6.67 -30.00 11.44
CA GLY A 367 5.27 -29.59 11.63
C GLY A 367 4.61 -29.04 10.37
N ALA A 368 3.32 -29.30 10.23
CA ALA A 368 2.52 -28.73 9.15
C ALA A 368 2.34 -27.22 9.38
N LEU A 369 2.61 -26.42 8.35
CA LEU A 369 2.28 -25.00 8.34
C LEU A 369 0.75 -24.85 8.29
N THR A 370 0.16 -24.27 9.34
CA THR A 370 -1.29 -24.31 9.60
C THR A 370 -2.04 -23.06 9.13
N ARG A 371 -1.36 -21.90 9.07
CA ARG A 371 -2.00 -20.62 8.72
C ARG A 371 -1.60 -20.12 7.34
N ARG A 372 -2.59 -19.62 6.60
CA ARG A 372 -2.40 -18.90 5.34
C ARG A 372 -2.99 -17.49 5.47
N PRO A 373 -2.34 -16.47 4.89
CA PRO A 373 -2.87 -15.12 4.93
C PRO A 373 -4.17 -15.09 4.11
N ALA A 374 -5.11 -14.24 4.52
CA ALA A 374 -6.36 -14.07 3.78
C ALA A 374 -6.05 -13.67 2.34
N ALA A 375 -6.61 -14.40 1.37
CA ALA A 375 -6.39 -14.15 -0.04
C ALA A 375 -6.94 -12.75 -0.41
N GLN A 376 -6.04 -11.82 -0.73
CA GLN A 376 -6.44 -10.55 -1.32
C GLN A 376 -6.72 -10.78 -2.81
N PRO A 377 -7.83 -10.27 -3.36
CA PRO A 377 -8.08 -10.38 -4.79
C PRO A 377 -7.01 -9.61 -5.56
N ALA A 378 -6.54 -10.20 -6.65
CA ALA A 378 -5.52 -9.59 -7.52
C ALA A 378 -6.05 -8.32 -8.22
N PHE A 379 -7.37 -8.24 -8.40
CA PHE A 379 -8.06 -7.12 -9.03
C PHE A 379 -9.18 -6.60 -8.14
N ILE A 380 -9.25 -5.28 -8.03
CA ILE A 380 -10.44 -4.58 -7.55
C ILE A 380 -11.32 -4.31 -8.78
N TRP A 381 -12.45 -5.00 -8.86
CA TRP A 381 -13.38 -4.81 -9.98
C TRP A 381 -14.38 -3.69 -9.69
N CYS A 382 -14.73 -2.95 -10.76
CA CYS A 382 -15.81 -1.96 -10.79
C CYS A 382 -15.67 -0.78 -9.82
N ASP A 383 -14.44 -0.38 -9.45
CA ASP A 383 -14.23 0.89 -8.74
C ASP A 383 -14.55 2.05 -9.70
N ALA A 384 -15.47 2.91 -9.26
CA ALA A 384 -15.92 4.07 -10.03
C ALA A 384 -14.78 5.05 -10.33
N GLU A 385 -13.77 5.15 -9.45
CA GLU A 385 -12.63 6.06 -9.67
C GLU A 385 -11.72 5.53 -10.79
N TYR A 386 -11.50 4.21 -10.89
CA TYR A 386 -10.72 3.62 -11.99
C TYR A 386 -11.44 3.78 -13.32
N LEU A 387 -12.76 3.62 -13.34
CA LEU A 387 -13.57 3.85 -14.53
C LEU A 387 -13.53 5.32 -14.98
N LYS A 388 -13.56 6.29 -14.05
CA LYS A 388 -13.41 7.72 -14.36
C LYS A 388 -12.04 8.02 -14.99
N THR A 389 -10.96 7.43 -14.47
CA THR A 389 -9.61 7.60 -15.05
C THR A 389 -9.54 7.02 -16.45
N ALA A 390 -10.11 5.83 -16.68
CA ALA A 390 -10.16 5.22 -18.00
C ALA A 390 -10.99 6.07 -18.98
N ALA A 391 -12.17 6.55 -18.57
CA ALA A 391 -13.00 7.44 -19.37
C ALA A 391 -12.30 8.76 -19.71
N ARG A 392 -11.50 9.31 -18.78
CA ARG A 392 -10.66 10.48 -19.05
C ARG A 392 -9.60 10.16 -20.10
N ALA A 393 -8.90 9.04 -19.99
CA ALA A 393 -7.91 8.63 -20.98
C ALA A 393 -8.52 8.49 -22.38
N PHE A 394 -9.72 7.90 -22.48
CA PHE A 394 -10.49 7.81 -23.72
C PHE A 394 -10.82 9.20 -24.30
N LEU A 395 -11.32 10.12 -23.47
CA LEU A 395 -11.61 11.48 -23.91
C LEU A 395 -10.33 12.23 -24.36
N THR A 396 -9.25 12.12 -23.59
CA THR A 396 -7.95 12.72 -23.92
C THR A 396 -7.39 12.17 -25.24
N PHE A 397 -7.53 10.87 -25.48
CA PHE A 397 -7.14 10.24 -26.76
C PHE A 397 -7.87 10.90 -27.94
N TRP A 398 -9.19 11.02 -27.88
CA TRP A 398 -9.97 11.57 -28.98
C TRP A 398 -9.77 13.07 -29.18
N LEU A 399 -9.64 13.85 -28.09
CA LEU A 399 -9.29 15.27 -28.18
C LEU A 399 -7.90 15.47 -28.80
N ALA A 400 -6.90 14.71 -28.36
CA ALA A 400 -5.56 14.78 -28.92
C ALA A 400 -5.53 14.33 -30.39
N THR A 401 -6.29 13.29 -30.74
CA THR A 401 -6.44 12.79 -32.11
C THR A 401 -7.12 13.83 -33.00
N GLY A 402 -8.14 14.53 -32.50
CA GLY A 402 -8.78 15.64 -33.21
C GLY A 402 -7.80 16.78 -33.50
N VAL A 403 -7.00 17.19 -32.51
CA VAL A 403 -5.93 18.18 -32.70
C VAL A 403 -4.91 17.68 -33.72
N TRP A 404 -4.54 16.40 -33.66
CA TRP A 404 -3.61 15.80 -34.61
C TRP A 404 -4.11 15.82 -36.04
N ILE A 405 -5.37 15.43 -36.27
CA ILE A 405 -5.97 15.39 -37.61
C ILE A 405 -6.16 16.80 -38.19
N LEU A 406 -6.56 17.78 -37.35
CA LEU A 406 -6.90 19.13 -37.82
C LEU A 406 -5.68 20.05 -37.97
N PHE A 407 -4.71 19.97 -37.06
CA PHE A 407 -3.60 20.93 -36.96
C PHE A 407 -2.22 20.31 -37.13
N ASN A 408 -2.11 18.97 -37.09
CA ASN A 408 -0.85 18.22 -37.16
C ASN A 408 0.26 18.83 -36.28
N PRO A 409 0.12 18.75 -34.94
CA PRO A 409 1.09 19.34 -34.02
C PRO A 409 2.47 18.67 -34.17
N PRO A 410 3.54 19.33 -33.69
CA PRO A 410 4.87 18.74 -33.69
C PRO A 410 4.83 17.35 -33.01
N GLY A 411 5.47 16.37 -33.64
CA GLY A 411 5.47 14.98 -33.19
C GLY A 411 4.31 14.11 -33.70
N GLY A 412 3.31 14.67 -34.38
CA GLY A 412 2.25 13.89 -35.05
C GLY A 412 1.49 12.95 -34.09
N PHE A 413 1.49 11.64 -34.35
CA PHE A 413 0.83 10.67 -33.46
C PHE A 413 1.55 10.48 -32.11
N LEU A 414 2.83 10.82 -32.01
CA LEU A 414 3.56 10.77 -30.73
C LEU A 414 2.97 11.76 -29.72
N PHE A 415 2.44 12.90 -30.19
CA PHE A 415 1.70 13.84 -29.36
C PHE A 415 0.48 13.19 -28.70
N VAL A 416 -0.33 12.45 -29.48
CA VAL A 416 -1.50 11.70 -28.98
C VAL A 416 -1.06 10.67 -27.93
N THR A 417 0.01 9.93 -28.24
CA THR A 417 0.57 8.92 -27.34
C THR A 417 0.99 9.53 -26.01
N MET A 418 1.74 10.64 -26.01
CA MET A 418 2.19 11.30 -24.79
C MET A 418 1.03 11.84 -23.95
N CYS A 419 0.01 12.42 -24.59
CA CYS A 419 -1.19 12.90 -23.89
C CYS A 419 -1.88 11.76 -23.12
N VAL A 420 -2.00 10.59 -23.73
CA VAL A 420 -2.72 9.45 -23.13
C VAL A 420 -1.89 8.78 -22.04
N VAL A 421 -0.59 8.59 -22.26
CA VAL A 421 0.33 7.94 -21.31
C VAL A 421 0.49 8.75 -20.02
N PHE A 422 0.41 10.08 -20.08
CA PHE A 422 0.48 10.92 -18.89
C PHE A 422 -0.81 10.92 -18.05
N VAL A 423 -1.97 10.48 -18.57
CA VAL A 423 -3.22 10.43 -17.78
C VAL A 423 -3.12 9.54 -16.52
N PRO A 424 -2.68 8.26 -16.59
CA PRO A 424 -2.51 7.44 -15.40
C PRO A 424 -1.44 7.98 -14.46
N LEU A 425 -0.36 8.59 -15.00
CA LEU A 425 0.68 9.24 -14.20
C LEU A 425 0.08 10.35 -13.33
N LEU A 426 -0.74 11.23 -13.89
CA LEU A 426 -1.35 12.36 -13.17
C LEU A 426 -2.49 11.96 -12.21
N SER A 427 -3.17 10.83 -12.46
CA SER A 427 -4.38 10.46 -11.73
C SER A 427 -4.12 9.90 -10.33
N PHE A 428 -2.96 9.27 -10.10
CA PHE A 428 -2.64 8.65 -8.80
C PHE A 428 -1.26 9.02 -8.24
N THR A 429 -0.42 9.79 -8.96
CA THR A 429 0.85 10.32 -8.42
C THR A 429 0.70 11.78 -7.99
N PRO A 430 1.53 12.29 -7.05
CA PRO A 430 1.50 13.70 -6.60
C PRO A 430 1.83 14.72 -7.69
N ILE A 431 2.14 14.26 -8.89
CA ILE A 431 2.53 15.09 -10.01
C ILE A 431 1.29 15.76 -10.59
N THR A 432 1.21 17.09 -10.45
CA THR A 432 0.21 17.90 -11.14
C THR A 432 0.71 18.24 -12.55
N PRO A 433 -0.17 18.57 -13.52
CA PRO A 433 0.26 18.97 -14.87
C PRO A 433 1.25 20.15 -14.84
N ARG A 434 1.06 21.08 -13.89
CA ARG A 434 1.98 22.22 -13.68
C ARG A 434 3.35 21.77 -13.18
N LEU A 435 3.39 20.84 -12.24
CA LEU A 435 4.65 20.26 -11.77
C LEU A 435 5.34 19.47 -12.90
N LEU A 436 4.58 18.74 -13.71
CA LEU A 436 5.12 18.04 -14.88
C LEU A 436 5.78 19.02 -15.86
N MET A 437 5.14 20.15 -16.16
CA MET A 437 5.75 21.21 -16.98
C MET A 437 7.04 21.73 -16.33
N LEU A 438 7.03 22.05 -15.03
CA LEU A 438 8.22 22.51 -14.32
C LEU A 438 9.37 21.50 -14.37
N LEU A 439 9.09 20.23 -14.11
CA LEU A 439 10.08 19.13 -14.14
C LEU A 439 10.67 18.95 -15.53
N LEU A 440 9.83 19.04 -16.56
CA LEU A 440 10.27 18.95 -17.95
C LEU A 440 11.12 20.18 -18.35
N THR A 441 10.69 21.39 -17.98
CA THR A 441 11.48 22.62 -18.19
C THR A 441 12.84 22.53 -17.50
N LEU A 442 12.89 21.98 -16.28
CA LEU A 442 14.16 21.73 -15.59
C LEU A 442 15.06 20.80 -16.43
N GLY A 443 14.54 19.66 -16.89
CA GLY A 443 15.29 18.71 -17.72
C GLY A 443 15.84 19.35 -19.00
N PHE A 444 15.02 20.12 -19.71
CA PHE A 444 15.44 20.80 -20.94
C PHE A 444 16.43 21.95 -20.70
N THR A 445 16.31 22.68 -19.58
CA THR A 445 17.24 23.76 -19.24
C THR A 445 18.68 23.27 -19.11
N PHE A 446 18.89 22.02 -18.67
CA PHE A 446 20.23 21.42 -18.59
C PHE A 446 20.61 20.64 -19.86
N ALA A 447 19.66 19.96 -20.49
CA ALA A 447 19.91 19.17 -21.69
C ALA A 447 20.23 20.06 -22.91
N LEU A 448 19.59 21.23 -23.05
CA LEU A 448 19.74 22.10 -24.22
C LEU A 448 21.15 22.73 -24.31
N PRO A 449 21.74 23.33 -23.26
CA PRO A 449 23.13 23.78 -23.30
C PRO A 449 24.11 22.64 -23.57
N ALA A 450 23.85 21.45 -23.01
CA ALA A 450 24.68 20.28 -23.30
C ALA A 450 24.61 19.86 -24.77
N TYR A 451 23.43 19.89 -25.37
CA TYR A 451 23.23 19.61 -26.79
C TYR A 451 23.89 20.66 -27.70
N VAL A 452 23.83 21.94 -27.33
CA VAL A 452 24.34 23.05 -28.15
C VAL A 452 25.86 23.20 -28.04
N PHE A 453 26.42 23.06 -26.85
CA PHE A 453 27.82 23.41 -26.59
C PHE A 453 28.74 22.21 -26.33
N LEU A 454 28.25 21.16 -25.67
CA LEU A 454 29.10 20.03 -25.29
C LEU A 454 29.12 18.94 -26.35
N LEU A 455 27.96 18.43 -26.77
CA LEU A 455 27.87 17.29 -27.70
C LEU A 455 28.60 17.55 -29.05
N PRO A 456 28.55 18.74 -29.68
CA PRO A 456 29.24 18.97 -30.96
C PRO A 456 30.76 18.87 -30.88
N GLN A 457 31.33 19.08 -29.69
CA GLN A 457 32.76 19.01 -29.46
C GLN A 457 33.24 17.58 -29.18
N MET A 458 32.31 16.67 -28.85
CA MET A 458 32.63 15.28 -28.54
C MET A 458 32.81 14.49 -29.82
N THR A 459 34.04 14.02 -30.06
CA THR A 459 34.40 13.24 -31.26
C THR A 459 34.67 11.78 -30.92
N HIS A 460 35.00 11.48 -29.66
CA HIS A 460 35.30 10.13 -29.21
C HIS A 460 34.17 9.53 -28.36
N TRP A 461 33.93 8.22 -28.54
CA TRP A 461 32.91 7.48 -27.78
C TRP A 461 33.17 7.50 -26.25
N LEU A 462 34.43 7.59 -25.83
CA LEU A 462 34.82 7.72 -24.41
C LEU A 462 34.41 9.06 -23.80
N GLU A 463 34.45 10.14 -24.58
CA GLU A 463 33.99 11.47 -24.14
C GLU A 463 32.48 11.45 -23.90
N LEU A 464 31.73 10.85 -24.83
CA LEU A 464 30.30 10.65 -24.68
C LEU A 464 29.95 9.75 -23.48
N ALA A 465 30.68 8.64 -23.29
CA ALA A 465 30.47 7.75 -22.16
C ALA A 465 30.71 8.45 -20.81
N THR A 466 31.80 9.24 -20.73
CA THR A 466 32.14 10.03 -19.55
C THR A 466 31.08 11.10 -19.29
N PHE A 467 30.62 11.78 -20.33
CA PHE A 467 29.54 12.77 -20.22
C PHE A 467 28.24 12.14 -19.70
N LEU A 468 27.78 11.05 -20.30
CA LEU A 468 26.56 10.35 -19.89
C LEU A 468 26.66 9.86 -18.44
N PHE A 469 27.81 9.30 -18.05
CA PHE A 469 28.04 8.85 -16.68
C PHE A 469 28.01 10.02 -15.70
N CYS A 470 28.78 11.08 -15.96
CA CYS A 470 28.83 12.26 -15.09
C CYS A 470 27.47 12.94 -14.99
N TYR A 471 26.75 13.09 -16.10
CA TYR A 471 25.42 13.69 -16.12
C TYR A 471 24.43 12.87 -15.29
N ALA A 472 24.37 11.55 -15.48
CA ALA A 472 23.51 10.68 -14.69
C ALA A 472 23.89 10.64 -13.21
N PHE A 473 25.19 10.53 -12.91
CA PHE A 473 25.71 10.50 -11.55
C PHE A 473 25.35 11.79 -10.78
N LEU A 474 25.59 12.96 -11.38
CA LEU A 474 25.22 14.25 -10.82
C LEU A 474 23.70 14.35 -10.62
N GLY A 475 22.91 13.86 -11.57
CA GLY A 475 21.45 13.81 -11.47
C GLY A 475 20.97 13.12 -10.19
N PHE A 476 21.46 11.91 -9.92
CA PHE A 476 21.07 11.13 -8.73
C PHE A 476 21.72 11.61 -7.43
N MET A 477 22.90 12.24 -7.51
CA MET A 477 23.60 12.80 -6.34
C MET A 477 23.00 14.12 -5.86
N LEU A 478 22.64 15.02 -6.78
CA LEU A 478 22.15 16.36 -6.43
C LEU A 478 20.65 16.34 -6.17
N PHE A 479 19.87 15.76 -7.09
CA PHE A 479 18.42 15.89 -7.05
C PHE A 479 17.75 14.76 -6.26
N PRO A 480 16.79 15.08 -5.36
CA PRO A 480 16.01 14.07 -4.68
C PRO A 480 14.78 13.63 -5.51
N GLY A 481 14.44 12.34 -5.40
CA GLY A 481 13.18 11.80 -5.88
C GLY A 481 12.94 11.97 -7.40
N PRO A 482 11.74 12.42 -7.83
CA PRO A 482 11.37 12.46 -9.25
C PRO A 482 12.16 13.53 -10.04
N VAL A 483 12.78 14.49 -9.39
CA VAL A 483 13.54 15.56 -10.06
C VAL A 483 14.77 14.99 -10.77
N ALA A 484 15.48 14.06 -10.14
CA ALA A 484 16.63 13.37 -10.74
C ALA A 484 16.23 12.62 -12.02
N LEU A 485 15.06 11.98 -11.99
CA LEU A 485 14.53 11.22 -13.13
C LEU A 485 14.33 12.13 -14.35
N PHE A 486 13.64 13.27 -14.18
CA PHE A 486 13.37 14.20 -15.28
C PHE A 486 14.63 14.94 -15.74
N PHE A 487 15.57 15.19 -14.85
CA PHE A 487 16.89 15.72 -15.21
C PHE A 487 17.64 14.78 -16.17
N VAL A 488 17.72 13.49 -15.80
CA VAL A 488 18.38 12.46 -16.62
C VAL A 488 17.61 12.19 -17.92
N LEU A 489 16.27 12.17 -17.84
CA LEU A 489 15.38 12.02 -19.00
C LEU A 489 15.65 13.08 -20.08
N GLY A 490 15.92 14.33 -19.67
CA GLY A 490 16.17 15.44 -20.59
C GLY A 490 17.24 15.12 -21.64
N VAL A 491 18.35 14.50 -21.25
CA VAL A 491 19.43 14.15 -22.20
C VAL A 491 19.03 13.00 -23.14
N PHE A 492 18.28 12.00 -22.68
CA PHE A 492 17.85 10.90 -23.56
C PHE A 492 16.73 11.29 -24.51
N THR A 493 15.99 12.37 -24.22
CA THR A 493 15.03 12.93 -25.18
C THR A 493 15.69 13.64 -26.37
N LEU A 494 17.00 13.90 -26.31
CA LEU A 494 17.77 14.56 -27.38
C LEU A 494 18.07 13.65 -28.58
N ASN A 495 17.72 12.35 -28.52
CA ASN A 495 17.89 11.39 -29.62
C ASN A 495 19.32 11.39 -30.21
N ILE A 496 20.34 11.19 -29.36
CA ILE A 496 21.75 11.16 -29.77
C ILE A 496 21.96 9.99 -30.76
N GLN A 497 22.58 10.27 -31.90
CA GLN A 497 22.87 9.31 -32.98
C GLN A 497 24.37 9.29 -33.27
N ASN A 498 24.86 8.21 -33.90
CA ASN A 498 26.27 8.07 -34.29
C ASN A 498 26.74 9.20 -35.22
N SER A 499 25.89 9.64 -36.13
CA SER A 499 26.09 10.85 -36.94
C SER A 499 25.18 11.96 -36.42
N MET A 500 25.68 12.78 -35.49
CA MET A 500 24.90 13.89 -34.96
C MET A 500 24.74 15.01 -36.00
N HIS A 501 23.49 15.25 -36.40
CA HIS A 501 23.09 16.42 -37.16
C HIS A 501 22.45 17.41 -36.19
N TYR A 502 23.11 18.54 -35.93
CA TYR A 502 22.63 19.54 -34.97
C TYR A 502 21.52 20.39 -35.58
N GLN A 503 20.28 19.92 -35.41
CA GLN A 503 19.06 20.60 -35.82
C GLN A 503 18.34 21.19 -34.60
N MET A 504 18.50 22.49 -34.38
CA MET A 504 17.87 23.20 -33.26
C MET A 504 16.34 23.24 -33.40
N ASP A 505 15.85 23.31 -34.63
CA ASP A 505 14.44 23.21 -34.99
C ASP A 505 13.83 21.89 -34.50
N ALA A 506 14.48 20.75 -34.75
CA ALA A 506 13.99 19.45 -34.30
C ALA A 506 13.84 19.38 -32.77
N LEU A 507 14.83 19.92 -32.04
CA LEU A 507 14.81 19.96 -30.57
C LEU A 507 13.71 20.86 -30.03
N LEU A 508 13.56 22.07 -30.59
CA LEU A 508 12.49 22.99 -30.20
C LEU A 508 11.10 22.42 -30.48
N LEU A 509 10.93 21.67 -31.58
CA LEU A 509 9.69 20.97 -31.89
C LEU A 509 9.37 19.86 -30.88
N ILE A 510 10.37 19.09 -30.43
CA ILE A 510 10.20 18.09 -29.36
C ILE A 510 9.76 18.77 -28.06
N MET A 511 10.42 19.87 -27.67
CA MET A 511 10.03 20.64 -26.48
C MET A 511 8.59 21.17 -26.59
N LEU A 512 8.24 21.77 -27.74
CA LEU A 512 6.90 22.29 -28.00
C LEU A 512 5.83 21.19 -27.94
N MET A 513 6.10 20.00 -28.48
CA MET A 513 5.20 18.85 -28.39
C MET A 513 4.86 18.51 -26.94
N PHE A 514 5.88 18.39 -26.07
CA PHE A 514 5.63 18.06 -24.68
C PHE A 514 4.87 19.17 -23.93
N TYR A 515 5.15 20.44 -24.21
CA TYR A 515 4.40 21.55 -23.62
C TYR A 515 2.95 21.57 -24.09
N LEU A 516 2.69 21.31 -25.38
CA LEU A 516 1.34 21.19 -25.90
C LEU A 516 0.60 20.00 -25.26
N ALA A 517 1.29 18.87 -25.07
CA ALA A 517 0.71 17.70 -24.40
C ALA A 517 0.32 18.03 -22.95
N CYS A 518 1.18 18.74 -22.23
CA CYS A 518 0.88 19.23 -20.88
C CYS A 518 -0.28 20.23 -20.87
N ALA A 519 -0.37 21.12 -21.86
CA ALA A 519 -1.47 22.08 -21.99
C ALA A 519 -2.82 21.37 -22.20
N LEU A 520 -2.87 20.37 -23.09
CA LEU A 520 -4.06 19.56 -23.30
C LEU A 520 -4.45 18.76 -22.04
N LEU A 521 -3.47 18.26 -21.29
CA LEU A 521 -3.69 17.61 -20.00
C LEU A 521 -4.28 18.56 -18.95
N LEU A 522 -3.85 19.82 -18.94
CA LEU A 522 -4.40 20.83 -18.05
C LEU A 522 -5.89 21.11 -18.33
N VAL A 523 -6.31 21.02 -19.60
CA VAL A 523 -7.72 21.10 -19.99
C VAL A 523 -8.48 19.83 -19.60
N THR A 524 -7.97 18.65 -19.97
CA THR A 524 -8.63 17.34 -19.76
C THR A 524 -8.63 16.85 -18.31
N THR A 525 -7.81 17.42 -17.44
CA THR A 525 -7.88 17.16 -15.99
C THR A 525 -9.13 17.75 -15.33
N ASN A 526 -9.77 18.73 -15.96
CA ASN A 526 -10.99 19.37 -15.44
C ASN A 526 -12.29 18.88 -16.09
N ILE A 527 -12.20 18.18 -17.23
CA ILE A 527 -13.33 17.70 -18.04
C ILE A 527 -13.11 16.20 -18.35
N PRO A 528 -14.07 15.28 -18.10
CA PRO A 528 -15.46 15.47 -17.68
C PRO A 528 -15.66 15.39 -16.16
N PHE A 529 -14.66 14.89 -15.42
CA PHE A 529 -14.69 14.78 -13.96
C PHE A 529 -13.65 15.71 -13.34
N SER A 530 -14.10 16.56 -12.42
CA SER A 530 -13.22 17.49 -11.69
C SER A 530 -12.17 16.75 -10.87
N SER A 531 -10.88 16.93 -11.20
CA SER A 531 -9.75 16.37 -10.44
C SER A 531 -9.36 17.17 -9.19
N ARG A 532 -10.26 18.03 -8.69
CA ARG A 532 -9.98 18.84 -7.51
C ARG A 532 -9.79 17.94 -6.29
N PRO A 533 -8.69 18.09 -5.53
CA PRO A 533 -8.33 17.18 -4.44
C PRO A 533 -9.45 17.08 -3.39
N GLU A 534 -10.17 18.17 -3.13
CA GLU A 534 -11.27 18.23 -2.17
C GLU A 534 -12.46 17.36 -2.61
N ARG A 535 -12.83 17.42 -3.89
CA ARG A 535 -13.93 16.63 -4.46
C ARG A 535 -13.57 15.15 -4.57
N VAL A 536 -12.33 14.86 -4.94
CA VAL A 536 -11.80 13.48 -5.00
C VAL A 536 -11.78 12.88 -3.60
N TYR A 537 -11.27 13.60 -2.60
CA TYR A 537 -11.27 13.17 -1.21
C TYR A 537 -12.69 12.89 -0.69
N ARG A 538 -13.65 13.79 -0.94
CA ARG A 538 -15.06 13.59 -0.56
C ARG A 538 -15.66 12.33 -1.20
N ASN A 539 -15.39 12.09 -2.49
CA ASN A 539 -15.88 10.89 -3.18
C ASN A 539 -15.27 9.62 -2.59
N LEU A 540 -13.96 9.62 -2.31
CA LEU A 540 -13.27 8.51 -1.65
C LEU A 540 -13.83 8.23 -0.26
N LEU A 541 -14.08 9.28 0.54
CA LEU A 541 -14.67 9.17 1.88
C LEU A 541 -16.08 8.56 1.81
N ARG A 542 -16.93 9.03 0.90
CA ARG A 542 -18.27 8.44 0.67
C ARG A 542 -18.19 6.97 0.26
N HIS A 543 -17.23 6.65 -0.60
CA HIS A 543 -17.02 5.29 -1.07
C HIS A 543 -16.54 4.37 0.06
N PHE A 544 -15.65 4.86 0.92
CA PHE A 544 -15.22 4.18 2.15
C PHE A 544 -16.41 3.84 3.05
N PHE A 545 -17.29 4.81 3.34
CA PHE A 545 -18.46 4.54 4.19
C PHE A 545 -19.45 3.55 3.56
N ARG A 546 -19.68 3.62 2.25
CA ARG A 546 -20.51 2.61 1.54
C ARG A 546 -19.88 1.22 1.59
N HIS A 547 -18.56 1.13 1.50
CA HIS A 547 -17.82 -0.13 1.65
C HIS A 547 -17.93 -0.68 3.07
N SER A 548 -17.73 0.15 4.08
CA SER A 548 -17.92 -0.21 5.49
C SER A 548 -19.35 -0.68 5.79
N ALA A 549 -20.36 0.01 5.24
CA ALA A 549 -21.76 -0.41 5.34
C ALA A 549 -21.99 -1.80 4.71
N LEU A 550 -21.43 -2.03 3.52
CA LEU A 550 -21.55 -3.30 2.81
C LEU A 550 -20.86 -4.48 3.55
N LEU A 551 -19.76 -4.20 4.26
CA LEU A 551 -19.09 -5.18 5.12
C LEU A 551 -19.90 -5.50 6.38
N LEU A 552 -20.62 -4.51 6.94
CA LEU A 552 -21.43 -4.66 8.15
C LEU A 552 -22.84 -5.19 7.91
N GLN A 553 -23.33 -5.20 6.67
CA GLN A 553 -24.61 -5.81 6.33
C GLN A 553 -24.60 -7.31 6.68
N ARG A 554 -25.74 -7.82 7.17
CA ARG A 554 -25.88 -9.23 7.57
C ARG A 554 -25.79 -10.19 6.37
N ASP A 555 -25.50 -11.46 6.67
CA ASP A 555 -25.42 -12.55 5.68
C ASP A 555 -26.79 -13.28 5.48
N ASP A 556 -27.78 -13.02 6.35
CA ASP A 556 -29.11 -13.63 6.27
C ASP A 556 -29.81 -13.31 4.94
N GLY A 557 -29.95 -14.32 4.08
CA GLY A 557 -30.60 -14.18 2.78
C GLY A 557 -29.77 -13.47 1.71
N ALA A 558 -28.46 -13.31 1.90
CA ALA A 558 -27.58 -12.66 0.94
C ALA A 558 -27.63 -13.32 -0.45
N GLY A 559 -28.34 -12.67 -1.39
CA GLY A 559 -28.42 -13.08 -2.79
C GLY A 559 -27.03 -13.22 -3.41
N ARG A 560 -26.92 -14.02 -4.48
CA ARG A 560 -25.65 -14.24 -5.21
C ARG A 560 -24.95 -12.92 -5.56
N TRP A 561 -25.73 -11.87 -5.84
CA TRP A 561 -25.24 -10.54 -6.16
C TRP A 561 -24.53 -9.82 -4.99
N LEU A 562 -25.07 -9.88 -3.76
CA LEU A 562 -24.45 -9.27 -2.58
C LEU A 562 -23.12 -9.94 -2.22
N ARG A 563 -23.08 -11.28 -2.33
CA ARG A 563 -21.84 -12.06 -2.15
C ARG A 563 -20.79 -11.72 -3.21
N ALA A 564 -21.20 -11.58 -4.47
CA ALA A 564 -20.32 -11.14 -5.54
C ALA A 564 -19.80 -9.71 -5.30
N GLN A 565 -20.64 -8.79 -4.82
CA GLN A 565 -20.22 -7.41 -4.51
C GLN A 565 -19.23 -7.34 -3.34
N ARG A 566 -19.45 -8.15 -2.30
CA ARG A 566 -18.49 -8.30 -1.18
C ARG A 566 -17.16 -8.89 -1.64
N TRP A 567 -17.19 -9.89 -2.52
CA TRP A 567 -15.99 -10.49 -3.08
C TRP A 567 -15.23 -9.50 -3.99
N MET A 568 -15.93 -8.79 -4.88
CA MET A 568 -15.34 -7.78 -5.77
C MET A 568 -14.74 -6.59 -5.01
N SER A 569 -15.28 -6.26 -3.84
CA SER A 569 -14.78 -5.20 -2.96
C SER A 569 -13.87 -5.70 -1.83
N ALA A 570 -13.52 -6.99 -1.82
CA ALA A 570 -12.55 -7.51 -0.86
C ALA A 570 -11.20 -6.81 -1.08
N GLY A 571 -10.57 -6.31 -0.03
CA GLY A 571 -9.30 -5.56 -0.11
C GLY A 571 -9.41 -4.09 -0.54
N LEU A 572 -10.60 -3.60 -0.94
CA LEU A 572 -10.83 -2.21 -1.33
C LEU A 572 -10.63 -1.23 -0.15
N GLY A 573 -11.04 -1.59 1.07
CA GLY A 573 -11.04 -0.67 2.20
C GLY A 573 -9.66 -0.10 2.55
N ARG A 574 -8.59 -0.92 2.51
CA ARG A 574 -7.22 -0.46 2.77
C ARG A 574 -6.69 0.42 1.64
N SER A 575 -7.03 0.13 0.38
CA SER A 575 -6.61 0.95 -0.77
C SER A 575 -7.34 2.30 -0.80
N LEU A 576 -8.57 2.37 -0.26
CA LEU A 576 -9.28 3.63 -0.08
C LEU A 576 -8.61 4.48 1.00
N LEU A 577 -8.27 3.91 2.15
CA LEU A 577 -7.60 4.65 3.23
C LEU A 577 -6.26 5.24 2.78
N SER A 578 -5.44 4.49 2.04
CA SER A 578 -4.17 5.00 1.51
C SER A 578 -4.38 6.12 0.48
N ARG A 579 -5.36 5.97 -0.42
CA ARG A 579 -5.74 7.02 -1.37
C ARG A 579 -6.29 8.26 -0.67
N MET A 580 -7.11 8.10 0.36
CA MET A 580 -7.64 9.20 1.17
C MET A 580 -6.51 9.96 1.87
N ALA A 581 -5.52 9.26 2.43
CA ALA A 581 -4.33 9.90 3.01
C ALA A 581 -3.52 10.69 1.97
N LEU A 582 -3.30 10.10 0.79
CA LEU A 582 -2.59 10.75 -0.32
C LEU A 582 -3.29 12.03 -0.80
N TRP A 583 -4.61 11.99 -0.95
CA TRP A 583 -5.39 13.13 -1.44
C TRP A 583 -5.63 14.19 -0.35
N ALA A 584 -5.77 13.80 0.91
CA ALA A 584 -5.82 14.74 2.03
C ALA A 584 -4.55 15.61 2.10
N ALA A 585 -3.37 15.02 1.88
CA ALA A 585 -2.11 15.76 1.85
C ALA A 585 -2.00 16.77 0.69
N ARG A 586 -2.83 16.64 -0.35
CA ARG A 586 -2.86 17.57 -1.50
C ARG A 586 -3.87 18.70 -1.37
N VAL A 587 -4.75 18.63 -0.36
CA VAL A 587 -5.70 19.72 -0.11
C VAL A 587 -4.89 20.91 0.40
N MET A 588 -4.86 21.98 -0.37
CA MET A 588 -4.15 23.20 0.02
C MET A 588 -4.83 23.83 1.24
N PRO A 589 -4.07 24.45 2.17
CA PRO A 589 -4.65 25.23 3.25
C PRO A 589 -5.66 26.23 2.67
N ASN A 590 -6.86 26.25 3.22
CA ASN A 590 -7.85 27.24 2.84
C ASN A 590 -7.65 28.46 3.74
N PRO A 591 -7.60 29.70 3.22
CA PRO A 591 -7.57 30.89 4.09
C PRO A 591 -8.70 30.94 5.12
N ALA A 592 -9.84 30.29 4.84
CA ALA A 592 -10.95 30.16 5.80
C ALA A 592 -10.73 29.10 6.90
N ASP A 593 -9.86 28.10 6.68
CA ASP A 593 -9.48 27.09 7.68
C ASP A 593 -8.04 26.61 7.39
N PRO A 594 -7.02 27.26 7.98
CA PRO A 594 -5.63 26.87 7.78
C PRO A 594 -5.30 25.50 8.39
N ALA A 595 -6.11 25.00 9.33
CA ALA A 595 -5.94 23.70 9.98
C ALA A 595 -6.63 22.54 9.23
N LEU A 596 -7.25 22.81 8.07
CA LEU A 596 -7.95 21.81 7.26
C LEU A 596 -7.11 20.55 6.94
N PRO A 597 -5.82 20.65 6.55
CA PRO A 597 -5.01 19.45 6.28
C PRO A 597 -4.81 18.56 7.51
N GLU A 598 -4.63 19.16 8.69
CA GLU A 598 -4.47 18.43 9.95
C GLU A 598 -5.78 17.75 10.37
N ARG A 599 -6.92 18.45 10.20
CA ARG A 599 -8.27 17.89 10.45
C ARG A 599 -8.58 16.73 9.52
N LEU A 600 -8.24 16.83 8.24
CA LEU A 600 -8.38 15.72 7.28
C LEU A 600 -7.46 14.54 7.62
N ALA A 601 -6.24 14.82 8.08
CA ALA A 601 -5.34 13.78 8.57
C ALA A 601 -5.90 13.08 9.83
N LEU A 602 -6.53 13.82 10.74
CA LEU A 602 -7.22 13.26 11.91
C LEU A 602 -8.41 12.39 11.49
N LEU A 603 -9.25 12.87 10.56
CA LEU A 603 -10.39 12.12 10.03
C LEU A 603 -9.93 10.79 9.39
N ASN A 604 -8.87 10.82 8.58
CA ASN A 604 -8.30 9.62 7.98
C ASN A 604 -7.82 8.61 9.04
N ARG A 605 -7.19 9.08 10.12
CA ARG A 605 -6.78 8.20 11.24
C ARG A 605 -8.00 7.54 11.89
N ARG A 606 -9.07 8.30 12.15
CA ARG A 606 -10.30 7.77 12.74
C ARG A 606 -11.00 6.75 11.83
N CYS A 607 -11.01 7.01 10.51
CA CYS A 607 -11.50 6.04 9.52
C CYS A 607 -10.62 4.76 9.49
N GLY A 608 -9.30 4.88 9.64
CA GLY A 608 -8.39 3.74 9.74
C GLY A 608 -8.70 2.84 10.95
N MET A 609 -8.96 3.44 12.12
CA MET A 609 -9.37 2.70 13.32
C MET A 609 -10.72 1.99 13.13
N LEU A 610 -11.72 2.68 12.57
CA LEU A 610 -13.02 2.09 12.25
C LEU A 610 -12.88 0.88 11.32
N PHE A 611 -12.07 1.02 10.27
CA PHE A 611 -11.85 -0.07 9.32
C PHE A 611 -11.18 -1.29 9.98
N ALA A 612 -10.19 -1.07 10.87
CA ALA A 612 -9.54 -2.14 11.61
C ALA A 612 -10.52 -2.93 12.48
N GLN A 613 -11.45 -2.24 13.16
CA GLN A 613 -12.47 -2.89 13.98
C GLN A 613 -13.49 -3.67 13.13
N ILE A 614 -13.96 -3.10 12.02
CA ILE A 614 -14.85 -3.80 11.08
C ILE A 614 -14.15 -5.05 10.51
N HIS A 615 -12.84 -4.94 10.22
CA HIS A 615 -12.04 -6.07 9.77
C HIS A 615 -11.95 -7.16 10.84
N ALA A 616 -11.67 -6.81 12.10
CA ALA A 616 -11.61 -7.75 13.22
C ALA A 616 -12.96 -8.47 13.46
N LEU A 617 -14.08 -7.77 13.29
CA LEU A 617 -15.41 -8.39 13.33
C LEU A 617 -15.59 -9.40 12.18
N ARG A 618 -15.14 -9.06 10.97
CA ARG A 618 -15.32 -9.89 9.77
C ARG A 618 -14.38 -11.09 9.71
N SER A 619 -13.15 -10.98 10.20
CA SER A 619 -12.23 -12.12 10.27
C SER A 619 -12.76 -13.21 11.21
N ARG A 620 -13.62 -12.84 12.15
CA ARG A 620 -14.29 -13.74 13.12
C ARG A 620 -15.75 -14.08 12.76
N ALA A 621 -16.23 -13.69 11.59
CA ALA A 621 -17.63 -13.87 11.20
C ALA A 621 -18.09 -15.34 11.23
N ALA A 622 -17.23 -16.29 10.86
CA ALA A 622 -17.55 -17.72 10.90
C ALA A 622 -17.71 -18.24 12.34
N GLU A 623 -16.89 -17.74 13.28
CA GLU A 623 -16.98 -18.08 14.70
C GLU A 623 -18.30 -17.56 15.28
N PHE A 624 -18.65 -16.32 14.97
CA PHE A 624 -19.88 -15.69 15.44
C PHE A 624 -21.14 -16.30 14.84
N ALA A 625 -21.12 -16.65 13.54
CA ALA A 625 -22.25 -17.31 12.88
C ALA A 625 -22.54 -18.72 13.45
N ALA A 626 -21.53 -19.40 13.98
CA ALA A 626 -21.70 -20.70 14.64
C ALA A 626 -22.29 -20.60 16.06
N ASN A 627 -22.27 -19.40 16.67
CA ASN A 627 -22.68 -19.18 18.05
C ASN A 627 -24.20 -18.94 18.17
N PRO A 628 -24.94 -19.76 18.94
CA PRO A 628 -26.39 -19.64 19.07
C PRO A 628 -26.84 -18.32 19.72
N LEU A 629 -26.08 -17.80 20.69
CA LEU A 629 -26.40 -16.53 21.36
C LEU A 629 -26.28 -15.34 20.40
N VAL A 630 -25.26 -15.35 19.53
CA VAL A 630 -25.10 -14.32 18.50
C VAL A 630 -26.28 -14.36 17.52
N ARG A 631 -26.67 -15.55 17.03
CA ARG A 631 -27.81 -15.69 16.12
C ARG A 631 -29.12 -15.21 16.76
N GLU A 632 -29.31 -15.48 18.03
CA GLU A 632 -30.51 -15.05 18.75
C GLU A 632 -30.51 -13.52 18.98
N ALA A 633 -29.37 -12.93 19.34
CA ALA A 633 -29.22 -11.48 19.44
C ALA A 633 -29.43 -10.76 18.09
N GLU A 634 -28.97 -11.36 16.99
CA GLU A 634 -29.19 -10.85 15.64
C GLU A 634 -30.67 -10.90 15.22
N ARG A 635 -31.41 -11.94 15.61
CA ARG A 635 -32.86 -12.07 15.36
C ARG A 635 -33.67 -11.04 16.13
N GLN A 636 -33.34 -10.80 17.40
CA GLN A 636 -34.06 -9.87 18.26
C GLN A 636 -33.79 -8.39 17.94
N THR A 637 -32.75 -8.10 17.16
CA THR A 637 -32.40 -6.75 16.71
C THR A 637 -32.61 -6.64 15.21
N PRO A 638 -33.85 -6.47 14.71
CA PRO A 638 -34.12 -6.34 13.28
C PRO A 638 -33.60 -4.98 12.78
N GLY A 639 -32.50 -5.00 12.01
CA GLY A 639 -31.95 -3.79 11.39
C GLY A 639 -30.43 -3.75 11.46
N GLY A 640 -29.79 -3.43 10.33
CA GLY A 640 -28.34 -3.30 10.21
C GLY A 640 -27.85 -1.99 10.80
N GLY A 641 -28.18 -1.66 12.05
CA GLY A 641 -27.98 -0.32 12.62
C GLY A 641 -26.58 0.28 12.42
N LEU A 642 -25.50 -0.52 12.57
CA LEU A 642 -24.13 -0.08 12.28
C LEU A 642 -23.89 0.18 10.78
N ALA A 643 -24.46 -0.65 9.90
CA ALA A 643 -24.41 -0.47 8.45
C ALA A 643 -25.23 0.74 7.99
N ASP A 644 -26.38 0.99 8.62
CA ASP A 644 -27.26 2.13 8.35
C ASP A 644 -26.56 3.44 8.76
N CYS A 645 -25.95 3.49 9.96
CA CYS A 645 -25.11 4.61 10.38
C CYS A 645 -23.96 4.90 9.39
N CYS A 646 -23.27 3.86 8.90
CA CYS A 646 -22.25 4.03 7.86
C CYS A 646 -22.87 4.57 6.55
N ALA A 647 -24.06 4.09 6.17
CA ALA A 647 -24.76 4.57 4.98
C ALA A 647 -25.22 6.04 5.12
N ALA A 648 -25.63 6.48 6.32
CA ALA A 648 -25.95 7.87 6.63
C ALA A 648 -24.72 8.78 6.58
N LEU A 649 -23.58 8.35 7.15
CA LEU A 649 -22.29 9.04 7.02
C LEU A 649 -21.85 9.21 5.56
N ALA A 650 -22.16 8.23 4.70
CA ALA A 650 -21.91 8.35 3.26
C ALA A 650 -22.78 9.41 2.56
N LYS A 651 -24.00 9.67 3.07
CA LYS A 651 -24.91 10.69 2.52
C LYS A 651 -24.57 12.10 3.04
N GLY A 652 -24.11 12.18 4.29
CA GLY A 652 -23.84 13.44 4.99
C GLY A 652 -24.93 13.81 6.01
N ASP A 653 -25.91 12.92 6.25
CA ASP A 653 -27.09 13.15 7.10
C ASP A 653 -26.95 12.48 8.47
N ALA A 654 -25.72 12.24 8.94
CA ALA A 654 -25.42 11.29 10.01
C ALA A 654 -25.81 11.71 11.44
N SER A 655 -26.37 12.91 11.65
CA SER A 655 -26.68 13.38 13.01
C SER A 655 -27.69 12.47 13.70
N ASP A 656 -28.78 12.11 13.04
CA ASP A 656 -29.95 11.58 13.76
C ASP A 656 -29.89 10.05 13.93
N GLU A 657 -29.43 9.31 12.92
CA GLU A 657 -29.32 7.84 12.99
C GLU A 657 -28.22 7.38 13.97
N CYS A 658 -27.04 8.01 13.95
CA CYS A 658 -25.94 7.68 14.86
C CYS A 658 -26.28 8.05 16.31
N VAL A 659 -26.93 9.20 16.54
CA VAL A 659 -27.38 9.61 17.88
C VAL A 659 -28.48 8.67 18.39
N ALA A 660 -29.43 8.26 17.54
CA ALA A 660 -30.44 7.27 17.90
C ALA A 660 -29.84 5.90 18.23
N LEU A 661 -28.80 5.46 17.49
CA LEU A 661 -28.08 4.23 17.82
C LEU A 661 -27.37 4.37 19.18
N THR A 662 -26.70 5.48 19.40
CA THR A 662 -25.99 5.77 20.66
C THR A 662 -26.92 5.76 21.87
N ALA A 663 -28.10 6.38 21.75
CA ALA A 663 -29.13 6.36 22.80
C ALA A 663 -29.66 4.94 23.06
N ARG A 664 -29.79 4.10 22.02
CA ARG A 664 -30.12 2.67 22.18
C ARG A 664 -29.02 1.88 22.88
N LEU A 665 -27.75 2.27 22.71
CA LEU A 665 -26.59 1.62 23.32
C LEU A 665 -26.37 2.02 24.79
N GLY A 666 -26.83 3.19 25.23
CA GLY A 666 -26.77 3.62 26.64
C GLY A 666 -27.52 2.71 27.64
N HIS A 667 -28.43 1.87 27.14
CA HIS A 667 -29.19 0.89 27.94
C HIS A 667 -28.76 -0.57 27.68
N ILE A 668 -27.58 -0.82 27.09
CA ILE A 668 -27.17 -2.17 26.70
C ILE A 668 -26.96 -3.11 27.87
N GLU A 669 -26.36 -2.68 28.97
CA GLU A 669 -26.10 -3.57 30.11
C GLU A 669 -27.41 -4.13 30.70
N GLN A 670 -28.44 -3.29 30.81
CA GLN A 670 -29.77 -3.70 31.28
C GLN A 670 -30.47 -4.64 30.29
N ARG A 671 -30.37 -4.37 28.98
CA ARG A 671 -30.94 -5.27 27.94
C ARG A 671 -30.17 -6.58 27.82
N LEU A 672 -28.86 -6.55 28.00
CA LEU A 672 -27.98 -7.72 27.96
C LEU A 672 -28.28 -8.65 29.13
N ASN A 673 -28.42 -8.10 30.33
CA ASN A 673 -28.79 -8.87 31.53
C ASN A 673 -30.20 -9.47 31.38
N HIS A 674 -31.16 -8.72 30.80
CA HIS A 674 -32.48 -9.24 30.49
C HIS A 674 -32.45 -10.35 29.42
N PHE A 675 -31.65 -10.17 28.36
CA PHE A 675 -31.46 -11.15 27.28
C PHE A 675 -30.82 -12.45 27.79
N LEU A 676 -29.76 -12.36 28.60
CA LEU A 676 -29.09 -13.51 29.18
C LEU A 676 -29.98 -14.26 30.20
N ALA A 677 -30.82 -13.52 30.94
CA ALA A 677 -31.81 -14.10 31.84
C ALA A 677 -32.94 -14.82 31.09
N THR A 678 -33.40 -14.29 29.95
CA THR A 678 -34.46 -14.91 29.12
C THR A 678 -33.95 -16.03 28.22
N ALA A 679 -32.70 -15.97 27.78
CA ALA A 679 -32.07 -16.99 26.93
C ALA A 679 -31.55 -18.21 27.70
N GLY A 680 -31.51 -18.17 29.04
CA GLY A 680 -31.02 -19.27 29.87
C GLY A 680 -29.50 -19.39 29.88
N ALA A 681 -28.78 -18.33 30.26
CA ALA A 681 -27.31 -18.29 30.25
C ALA A 681 -26.61 -19.43 31.02
N ALA A 682 -27.29 -20.06 31.98
CA ALA A 682 -26.76 -21.19 32.76
C ALA A 682 -26.58 -22.48 31.94
N ASP A 683 -27.25 -22.61 30.79
CA ASP A 683 -27.22 -23.82 29.94
C ASP A 683 -26.11 -23.79 28.88
N TYR A 684 -25.40 -22.67 28.72
CA TYR A 684 -24.39 -22.49 27.67
C TYR A 684 -22.96 -22.61 28.20
N HIS A 685 -22.10 -23.33 27.46
CA HIS A 685 -20.67 -23.45 27.76
C HIS A 685 -19.98 -22.07 27.82
N GLY A 686 -19.05 -21.90 28.77
CA GLY A 686 -18.33 -20.63 28.99
C GLY A 686 -17.64 -20.05 27.75
N ARG A 687 -17.21 -20.89 26.80
CA ARG A 687 -16.63 -20.45 25.51
C ARG A 687 -17.65 -19.78 24.58
N THR A 688 -18.87 -20.30 24.52
CA THR A 688 -19.97 -19.71 23.73
C THR A 688 -20.34 -18.34 24.28
N LEU A 689 -20.33 -18.22 25.60
CA LEU A 689 -20.62 -16.98 26.31
C LEU A 689 -19.47 -15.97 26.10
N ALA A 690 -18.21 -16.38 26.19
CA ALA A 690 -17.03 -15.56 25.86
C ALA A 690 -17.13 -14.92 24.47
N GLN A 691 -17.35 -15.74 23.44
CA GLN A 691 -17.44 -15.31 22.06
C GLN A 691 -18.57 -14.29 21.84
N PHE A 692 -19.70 -14.47 22.54
CA PHE A 692 -20.82 -13.53 22.49
C PHE A 692 -20.45 -12.16 23.07
N TYR A 693 -19.71 -12.12 24.17
CA TYR A 693 -19.21 -10.85 24.73
C TYR A 693 -18.13 -10.20 23.87
N VAL A 694 -17.25 -11.00 23.24
CA VAL A 694 -16.31 -10.43 22.27
C VAL A 694 -17.03 -9.79 21.09
N TYR A 695 -18.08 -10.42 20.59
CA TYR A 695 -18.94 -9.87 19.54
C TYR A 695 -19.59 -8.54 19.98
N LEU A 696 -20.16 -8.46 21.17
CA LEU A 696 -20.76 -7.23 21.70
C LEU A 696 -19.73 -6.11 21.91
N ALA A 697 -18.56 -6.44 22.46
CA ALA A 697 -17.48 -5.48 22.65
C ALA A 697 -17.00 -4.90 21.31
N LEU A 698 -16.89 -5.73 20.27
CA LEU A 698 -16.57 -5.27 18.91
C LEU A 698 -17.66 -4.35 18.35
N GLN A 699 -18.94 -4.64 18.56
CA GLN A 699 -20.02 -3.75 18.12
C GLN A 699 -20.01 -2.39 18.84
N ALA A 700 -19.77 -2.39 20.15
CA ALA A 700 -19.64 -1.15 20.93
C ALA A 700 -18.43 -0.33 20.50
N SER A 701 -17.29 -0.99 20.27
CA SER A 701 -16.06 -0.38 19.77
C SER A 701 -16.23 0.24 18.38
N ILE A 702 -16.92 -0.44 17.46
CA ILE A 702 -17.27 0.09 16.13
C ILE A 702 -18.15 1.34 16.26
N LEU A 703 -19.12 1.32 17.19
CA LEU A 703 -19.94 2.50 17.44
C LEU A 703 -19.10 3.69 17.94
N GLN A 704 -18.23 3.47 18.93
CA GLN A 704 -17.36 4.54 19.45
C GLN A 704 -16.45 5.11 18.36
N ALA A 705 -15.93 4.26 17.47
CA ALA A 705 -15.17 4.74 16.32
C ALA A 705 -16.05 5.51 15.32
N LEU A 706 -17.30 5.09 15.08
CA LEU A 706 -18.25 5.85 14.25
C LEU A 706 -18.54 7.24 14.83
N GLN A 707 -18.74 7.34 16.14
CA GLN A 707 -18.89 8.63 16.83
C GLN A 707 -17.64 9.49 16.68
N GLY A 708 -16.46 8.91 16.92
CA GLY A 708 -15.21 9.62 16.68
C GLY A 708 -15.08 10.09 15.23
N VAL A 709 -15.46 9.28 14.26
CA VAL A 709 -15.44 9.71 12.84
C VAL A 709 -16.44 10.84 12.60
N GLN A 710 -17.64 10.76 13.18
CA GLN A 710 -18.66 11.80 13.09
C GLN A 710 -18.19 13.14 13.69
N ASP A 711 -17.57 13.12 14.88
CA ASP A 711 -17.02 14.33 15.52
C ASP A 711 -15.91 14.97 14.69
N ALA A 712 -15.04 14.15 14.08
CA ALA A 712 -13.99 14.65 13.21
C ALA A 712 -14.56 15.19 11.88
N GLN A 713 -15.66 14.62 11.41
CA GLN A 713 -16.34 15.06 10.19
C GLN A 713 -17.15 16.35 10.42
N SER A 714 -17.81 16.51 11.57
CA SER A 714 -18.58 17.72 11.92
C SER A 714 -17.66 18.93 12.18
N ALA A 715 -16.42 18.69 12.60
CA ALA A 715 -15.39 19.72 12.73
C ALA A 715 -14.90 20.29 11.38
N ILE A 716 -15.30 19.68 10.24
CA ILE A 716 -14.94 20.13 8.90
C ILE A 716 -16.18 20.71 8.24
N ASP A 717 -16.12 21.99 7.84
CA ASP A 717 -17.22 22.61 7.12
C ASP A 717 -17.45 21.93 5.75
N PRO A 718 -18.62 21.31 5.51
CA PRO A 718 -18.92 20.63 4.24
C PRO A 718 -18.90 21.59 3.04
N GLY A 719 -19.05 22.90 3.27
CA GLY A 719 -18.87 23.95 2.28
C GLY A 719 -17.45 23.98 1.71
N LEU A 720 -16.42 23.77 2.53
CA LEU A 720 -15.02 23.81 2.09
C LEU A 720 -14.66 22.67 1.13
N LEU A 721 -15.35 21.53 1.23
CA LEU A 721 -15.18 20.37 0.34
C LEU A 721 -16.04 20.44 -0.93
N THR A 722 -16.93 21.44 -1.04
CA THR A 722 -17.88 21.59 -2.14
C THR A 722 -17.71 22.88 -2.94
N GLN A 723 -17.26 23.95 -2.29
CA GLN A 723 -17.16 25.28 -2.87
C GLN A 723 -16.27 25.28 -4.11
N THR A 724 -16.81 25.86 -5.16
CA THR A 724 -16.03 26.32 -6.30
C THR A 724 -15.22 27.53 -5.85
N ARG A 725 -13.89 27.39 -5.72
CA ARG A 725 -12.98 28.56 -5.68
C ARG A 725 -13.09 29.30 -7.02
N PHE A 726 -14.12 30.11 -7.16
CA PHE A 726 -14.30 31.15 -8.17
C PHE A 726 -15.00 32.32 -7.45
N HIS A 727 -14.27 32.91 -6.51
CA HIS A 727 -14.35 34.33 -6.17
C HIS A 727 -12.95 34.72 -5.71
N GLY A 728 -12.29 35.54 -6.53
CA GLY A 728 -10.86 35.87 -6.47
C GLY A 728 -10.30 35.90 -7.87
#